data_AF-B6BP32-F1
#
_entry.id   AF-B6BP32-F1
#
_cell.length_a   1.000
_cell.length_b   1.000
_cell.length_c   1.000
_cell.angle_alpha   90.00
_cell.angle_beta   90.00
_cell.angle_gamma   90.00
#
_symmetry.space_group_name_H-M   'P 1'
#
loop_
_entity.id
_entity.type
_entity.pdbx_description
1 polymer ?
#
loop_
_entity_poly.entity_id
_entity_poly.type
_entity_poly.pdbx_seq_one_letter_code
_entity_poly.pdbx_strand_id
1 'polypeptide(L)'
;MTRKELKLFNGKDGAKAYIAYKGNVYDVTDSNMWSNGEHEGMHNAGVDLTPMMANAPHASEVFRNFPVVSTLENEPHLEKQNSQDIDKEKLRIWYKKYHPHPMVAHFPIVLHLFASVLDLLFFASPKESYAIVIYYTFFVATITGFLAMIPGFLSWWINYGLSKSKPFVIKIVVSIFTLMLGVVAIYIYINDPNVVYESSFLGVTYHFIILVTGVNVIILGYYGGKITWGDSFMSEEEKVQESPEVLEIKEEPVLGKLTLAKSYEAPFISDSNQSAVSLSQNNKKQKTNEKATSVAILIGGAAGTGIDTLEKILSDTLKDSGYYIFTNKEFMSRVRGGSNTILIRISDAPIEAPCWEVDLFIAIDELALNHAKQRCTENTLILVDENFSNKEEGLCSISMNETAKKLGNARCSNTFAAGILFGVFGIEVEPLVKNVAEHFKDDSINEEAVKLGFEAAKSIDSSRLPSFPKADKSRVESLHLMDGTTASGFGFLAGGCNFVASYPMSPSTGVLNFMASMSKEFEIALEQSEDEIASLHMVLGAWYAGARALTTTSGGGFALMGEALSLSGMSEVPAVIYLAQRPGPATGMPTRSEQGDLNMALHSGHGPFPRIILAPGSLRECVDYGYLAFELADRYQSPVIYLSDQYLADSMAMIDDVDFSAYEQRRYITHTDSEYERYVETPNGVSPRGVPAFGEGLVCSEGHEHDERSQITEDYNKRVVMANKRARKEEALILEAIAPEYIGDGDIAVVGWGSTSGAIAEAVKLLDNSRLVQVHFTWVHPLNPEHLEALKKYKHIIVVENNADGAFADRLKIQGVKIDKIILQFNGFAFFADQLREIILKELKELL
;
A
#
# COMPACT_ATOMS: atom_id res chain seq x y z
N MET A 1 51.77 -11.85 2.99
CA MET A 1 51.38 -13.27 2.97
C MET A 1 51.66 -13.86 1.60
N THR A 2 52.40 -14.97 1.52
CA THR A 2 52.65 -15.67 0.25
C THR A 2 51.46 -16.54 -0.16
N ARG A 3 51.32 -16.90 -1.44
CA ARG A 3 50.28 -17.84 -1.91
C ARG A 3 50.36 -19.23 -1.24
N LYS A 4 51.54 -19.63 -0.76
CA LYS A 4 51.71 -20.89 -0.01
C LYS A 4 51.18 -20.78 1.42
N GLU A 5 51.36 -19.63 2.06
CA GLU A 5 50.80 -19.34 3.38
C GLU A 5 49.28 -19.18 3.31
N LEU A 6 48.76 -18.51 2.27
CA LEU A 6 47.32 -18.33 2.08
C LEU A 6 46.58 -19.67 2.06
N LYS A 7 47.16 -20.71 1.43
CA LYS A 7 46.58 -22.07 1.37
C LYS A 7 46.39 -22.75 2.74
N LEU A 8 47.09 -22.28 3.78
CA LEU A 8 46.92 -22.81 5.14
C LEU A 8 45.62 -22.32 5.79
N PHE A 9 45.04 -21.24 5.27
CA PHE A 9 43.79 -20.63 5.73
C PHE A 9 42.62 -21.02 4.82
N ASN A 10 42.42 -22.34 4.72
CA ASN A 10 41.48 -22.95 3.79
C ASN A 10 40.07 -23.14 4.38
N GLY A 11 39.80 -22.69 5.60
CA GLY A 11 38.47 -22.80 6.24
C GLY A 11 38.02 -24.20 6.64
N LYS A 12 38.85 -25.25 6.43
CA LYS A 12 38.51 -26.65 6.72
C LYS A 12 39.02 -27.08 8.09
N ASP A 13 38.33 -28.02 8.73
CA ASP A 13 38.72 -28.63 10.01
C ASP A 13 38.99 -27.60 11.15
N GLY A 14 38.24 -26.50 11.16
CA GLY A 14 38.37 -25.43 12.15
C GLY A 14 39.51 -24.43 11.88
N ALA A 15 40.19 -24.52 10.73
CA ALA A 15 41.10 -23.48 10.27
C ALA A 15 40.33 -22.21 9.84
N LYS A 16 40.97 -21.05 9.96
CA LYS A 16 40.41 -19.79 9.44
C LYS A 16 40.29 -19.82 7.91
N ALA A 17 39.33 -19.08 7.35
CA ALA A 17 39.08 -19.00 5.92
C ALA A 17 39.52 -17.63 5.38
N TYR A 18 40.64 -17.58 4.65
CA TYR A 18 41.15 -16.33 4.04
C TYR A 18 41.13 -16.41 2.52
N ILE A 19 40.85 -15.30 1.85
CA ILE A 19 40.88 -15.20 0.38
C ILE A 19 41.67 -13.98 -0.05
N ALA A 20 42.32 -14.02 -1.22
CA ALA A 20 42.98 -12.83 -1.77
C ALA A 20 42.20 -12.23 -2.94
N TYR A 21 42.09 -10.90 -2.99
CA TYR A 21 41.52 -10.15 -4.10
C TYR A 21 42.26 -8.83 -4.33
N LYS A 22 42.74 -8.61 -5.55
CA LYS A 22 43.56 -7.45 -5.97
C LYS A 22 44.71 -7.14 -5.01
N GLY A 23 45.39 -8.18 -4.54
CA GLY A 23 46.55 -8.06 -3.64
C GLY A 23 46.21 -7.92 -2.15
N ASN A 24 44.95 -7.72 -1.77
CA ASN A 24 44.52 -7.73 -0.36
C ASN A 24 44.03 -9.12 0.05
N VAL A 25 44.33 -9.55 1.27
CA VAL A 25 43.87 -10.80 1.87
C VAL A 25 42.76 -10.48 2.88
N TYR A 26 41.56 -11.00 2.63
CA TYR A 26 40.36 -10.79 3.44
C TYR A 26 40.10 -12.02 4.32
N ASP A 27 39.68 -11.78 5.57
CA ASP A 27 39.20 -12.82 6.47
C ASP A 27 37.69 -12.99 6.28
N VAL A 28 37.30 -14.16 5.78
CA VAL A 28 35.91 -14.54 5.52
C VAL A 28 35.43 -15.62 6.49
N THR A 29 36.16 -15.86 7.58
CA THR A 29 35.90 -16.95 8.53
C THR A 29 34.49 -16.89 9.13
N ASP A 30 34.01 -15.70 9.48
CA ASP A 30 32.70 -15.52 10.13
C ASP A 30 31.54 -15.39 9.13
N SER A 31 31.82 -15.62 7.84
CA SER A 31 30.80 -15.58 6.79
C SER A 31 30.09 -16.91 6.67
N ASN A 32 28.77 -16.94 6.88
CA ASN A 32 27.94 -18.11 6.59
C ASN A 32 28.06 -18.56 5.12
N MET A 33 28.44 -17.64 4.22
CA MET A 33 28.66 -17.93 2.80
C MET A 33 29.97 -18.68 2.50
N TRP A 34 30.88 -18.81 3.48
CA TRP A 34 32.18 -19.48 3.35
C TRP A 34 32.29 -20.68 4.32
N SER A 35 31.17 -21.31 4.64
CA SER A 35 31.12 -22.45 5.56
C SER A 35 32.06 -23.58 5.11
N ASN A 36 32.89 -24.09 6.03
CA ASN A 36 33.92 -25.11 5.74
C ASN A 36 34.93 -24.69 4.64
N GLY A 37 35.14 -23.38 4.48
CA GLY A 37 36.11 -22.84 3.54
C GLY A 37 35.69 -22.92 2.07
N GLU A 38 34.40 -23.09 1.81
CA GLU A 38 33.85 -23.18 0.47
C GLU A 38 32.68 -22.21 0.32
N HIS A 39 32.61 -21.57 -0.85
CA HIS A 39 31.54 -20.64 -1.22
C HIS A 39 30.83 -21.16 -2.46
N GLU A 40 29.53 -21.48 -2.30
CA GLU A 40 28.62 -21.94 -3.36
C GLU A 40 29.16 -23.13 -4.17
N GLY A 41 29.91 -24.04 -3.53
CA GLY A 41 30.50 -25.23 -4.17
C GLY A 41 31.53 -24.94 -5.28
N MET A 42 31.94 -23.67 -5.46
CA MET A 42 32.73 -23.23 -6.62
C MET A 42 34.05 -22.55 -6.24
N HIS A 43 34.10 -21.88 -5.09
CA HIS A 43 35.27 -21.11 -4.67
C HIS A 43 35.76 -21.61 -3.32
N ASN A 44 37.06 -21.86 -3.23
CA ASN A 44 37.69 -22.34 -2.00
C ASN A 44 38.45 -21.20 -1.32
N ALA A 45 38.41 -21.16 0.00
CA ALA A 45 39.31 -20.34 0.80
C ALA A 45 40.76 -20.83 0.63
N GLY A 46 41.71 -19.95 0.92
CA GLY A 46 43.13 -20.17 0.76
C GLY A 46 43.69 -19.91 -0.64
N VAL A 47 42.93 -19.22 -1.50
CA VAL A 47 43.34 -18.89 -2.89
C VAL A 47 43.14 -17.41 -3.25
N ASP A 48 43.79 -17.00 -4.34
CA ASP A 48 43.61 -15.67 -4.95
C ASP A 48 42.44 -15.71 -5.94
N LEU A 49 41.35 -15.05 -5.56
CA LEU A 49 40.10 -14.96 -6.32
C LEU A 49 40.10 -13.80 -7.32
N THR A 50 41.14 -12.97 -7.39
CA THR A 50 41.25 -11.89 -8.39
C THR A 50 40.90 -12.31 -9.81
N PRO A 51 41.46 -13.41 -10.37
CA PRO A 51 41.11 -13.87 -11.72
C PRO A 51 39.70 -14.48 -11.81
N MET A 52 39.14 -14.96 -10.70
CA MET A 52 37.83 -15.63 -10.67
C MET A 52 36.67 -14.62 -10.55
N MET A 53 36.92 -13.49 -9.88
CA MET A 53 35.96 -12.39 -9.71
C MET A 53 35.55 -11.71 -11.02
N ALA A 54 36.33 -11.84 -12.09
CA ALA A 54 35.93 -11.34 -13.42
C ALA A 54 34.67 -12.03 -13.96
N ASN A 55 34.33 -13.22 -13.44
CA ASN A 55 33.17 -14.01 -13.85
C ASN A 55 32.10 -14.12 -12.75
N ALA A 56 32.26 -13.42 -11.63
CA ALA A 56 31.31 -13.46 -10.52
C ALA A 56 30.03 -12.65 -10.83
N PRO A 57 28.85 -13.06 -10.34
CA PRO A 57 27.59 -12.32 -10.52
C PRO A 57 27.53 -11.01 -9.72
N HIS A 58 28.53 -10.75 -8.87
CA HIS A 58 28.61 -9.59 -8.00
C HIS A 58 29.93 -8.84 -8.19
N ALA A 59 29.90 -7.52 -7.97
CA ALA A 59 31.08 -6.68 -8.05
C ALA A 59 31.99 -6.85 -6.81
N SER A 60 33.20 -6.29 -6.86
CA SER A 60 34.17 -6.32 -5.76
C SER A 60 33.70 -5.70 -4.44
N GLU A 61 32.51 -5.10 -4.43
CA GLU A 61 31.88 -4.51 -3.25
C GLU A 61 31.55 -5.55 -2.17
N VAL A 62 31.40 -6.83 -2.55
CA VAL A 62 31.18 -7.95 -1.60
C VAL A 62 32.30 -8.09 -0.58
N PHE A 63 33.51 -7.62 -0.90
CA PHE A 63 34.65 -7.67 0.02
C PHE A 63 34.70 -6.49 1.00
N ARG A 64 33.86 -5.46 0.84
CA ARG A 64 33.86 -4.28 1.72
C ARG A 64 33.49 -4.60 3.17
N ASN A 65 32.73 -5.67 3.37
CA ASN A 65 32.25 -6.09 4.68
C ASN A 65 33.20 -7.10 5.36
N PHE A 66 34.29 -7.52 4.71
CA PHE A 66 35.28 -8.43 5.27
C PHE A 66 36.55 -7.69 5.68
N PRO A 67 37.10 -7.95 6.89
CA PRO A 67 38.32 -7.31 7.33
C PRO A 67 39.53 -7.78 6.50
N VAL A 68 40.42 -6.84 6.16
CA VAL A 68 41.69 -7.13 5.48
C VAL A 68 42.74 -7.51 6.53
N VAL A 69 43.28 -8.73 6.44
CA VAL A 69 44.22 -9.30 7.42
C VAL A 69 45.67 -9.32 6.93
N SER A 70 45.91 -9.22 5.62
CA SER A 70 47.26 -9.15 5.06
C SER A 70 47.23 -8.65 3.60
N THR A 71 48.40 -8.53 2.98
CA THR A 71 48.55 -8.32 1.54
C THR A 71 49.33 -9.48 0.91
N LEU A 72 49.00 -9.83 -0.33
CA LEU A 72 49.58 -10.94 -1.06
C LEU A 72 50.91 -10.52 -1.71
N GLU A 73 51.99 -11.25 -1.47
CA GLU A 73 53.29 -10.92 -2.05
C GLU A 73 53.35 -11.24 -3.55
N ASN A 74 53.83 -10.27 -4.33
CA ASN A 74 53.95 -10.20 -5.80
C ASN A 74 52.68 -9.74 -6.57
N GLU A 75 52.42 -8.43 -6.60
CA GLU A 75 52.46 -7.62 -7.82
C GLU A 75 52.54 -6.11 -7.49
N PRO A 76 53.32 -5.30 -8.23
CA PRO A 76 53.40 -3.85 -8.06
C PRO A 76 52.17 -3.15 -8.66
N HIS A 77 51.63 -2.17 -7.93
CA HIS A 77 50.55 -1.30 -8.38
C HIS A 77 50.87 -0.60 -9.72
N LEU A 78 50.02 -0.80 -10.72
CA LEU A 78 49.90 0.05 -11.91
C LEU A 78 48.43 0.40 -12.16
N GLU A 79 47.94 1.44 -11.48
CA GLU A 79 46.80 2.19 -11.99
C GLU A 79 47.27 3.14 -13.11
N LYS A 80 47.07 2.72 -14.35
CA LYS A 80 46.74 3.63 -15.45
C LYS A 80 45.33 3.26 -15.90
N GLN A 81 44.34 4.06 -15.53
CA GLN A 81 43.02 3.97 -16.14
C GLN A 81 43.19 4.20 -17.65
N ASN A 82 42.90 3.16 -18.43
CA ASN A 82 42.93 3.24 -19.89
C ASN A 82 41.81 4.17 -20.37
N SER A 83 42.09 4.96 -21.41
CA SER A 83 41.10 5.85 -22.07
C SER A 83 39.81 5.14 -22.51
N GLN A 84 39.87 3.82 -22.71
CA GLN A 84 38.71 2.97 -23.03
C GLN A 84 37.66 2.89 -21.90
N ASP A 85 38.04 3.01 -20.62
CA ASP A 85 37.08 2.93 -19.51
C ASP A 85 36.29 4.24 -19.32
N ILE A 86 36.90 5.39 -19.66
CA ILE A 86 36.25 6.70 -19.60
C ILE A 86 35.14 6.81 -20.66
N ASP A 87 35.38 6.29 -21.88
CA ASP A 87 34.38 6.29 -22.93
C ASP A 87 33.24 5.31 -22.65
N LYS A 88 33.54 4.14 -22.06
CA LYS A 88 32.51 3.19 -21.61
C LYS A 88 31.60 3.76 -20.52
N GLU A 89 32.14 4.51 -19.55
CA GLU A 89 31.30 5.09 -18.48
C GLU A 89 30.42 6.22 -19.01
N LYS A 90 30.90 7.05 -19.94
CA LYS A 90 30.07 8.03 -20.66
C LYS A 90 28.94 7.36 -21.45
N LEU A 91 29.24 6.27 -22.14
CA LEU A 91 28.25 5.45 -22.85
C LEU A 91 27.25 4.78 -21.89
N ARG A 92 27.68 4.35 -20.70
CA ARG A 92 26.82 3.77 -19.67
C ARG A 92 25.85 4.80 -19.08
N ILE A 93 26.32 6.02 -18.83
CA ILE A 93 25.49 7.14 -18.38
C ILE A 93 24.48 7.53 -19.46
N TRP A 94 24.91 7.59 -20.73
CA TRP A 94 24.01 7.84 -21.86
C TRP A 94 22.94 6.74 -22.00
N TYR A 95 23.34 5.46 -21.93
CA TYR A 95 22.43 4.32 -22.04
C TYR A 95 21.42 4.25 -20.88
N LYS A 96 21.81 4.61 -19.64
CA LYS A 96 20.87 4.72 -18.51
C LYS A 96 19.85 5.85 -18.69
N LYS A 97 20.27 6.98 -19.28
CA LYS A 97 19.41 8.14 -19.50
C LYS A 97 18.39 7.92 -20.63
N TYR A 98 18.77 7.18 -21.67
CA TYR A 98 17.95 6.94 -22.87
C TYR A 98 17.65 5.46 -23.10
N HIS A 99 17.54 4.69 -22.01
CA HIS A 99 17.30 3.25 -22.10
C HIS A 99 16.07 2.98 -22.98
N PRO A 100 16.17 2.16 -24.04
CA PRO A 100 15.04 1.90 -24.90
C PRO A 100 13.89 1.29 -24.09
N HIS A 101 12.69 1.83 -24.28
CA HIS A 101 11.50 1.49 -23.51
C HIS A 101 11.27 -0.03 -23.48
N PRO A 102 10.90 -0.63 -22.32
CA PRO A 102 10.70 -2.07 -22.18
C PRO A 102 9.79 -2.69 -23.25
N MET A 103 8.82 -1.93 -23.77
CA MET A 103 7.95 -2.37 -24.86
C MET A 103 8.72 -2.84 -26.09
N VAL A 104 9.78 -2.15 -26.53
CA VAL A 104 10.52 -2.53 -27.76
C VAL A 104 11.19 -3.90 -27.62
N ALA A 105 11.56 -4.29 -26.40
CA ALA A 105 12.18 -5.58 -26.12
C ALA A 105 11.16 -6.72 -25.87
N HIS A 106 9.99 -6.41 -25.29
CA HIS A 106 8.98 -7.42 -24.95
C HIS A 106 7.97 -7.66 -26.09
N PHE A 107 7.80 -6.70 -27.00
CA PHE A 107 6.86 -6.81 -28.12
C PHE A 107 7.06 -8.05 -29.01
N PRO A 108 8.28 -8.38 -29.49
CA PRO A 108 8.48 -9.60 -30.31
C PRO A 108 8.23 -10.89 -29.54
N ILE A 109 8.49 -10.93 -28.23
CA ILE A 109 8.26 -12.10 -27.36
C ILE A 109 6.76 -12.42 -27.31
N VAL A 110 5.93 -11.40 -27.04
CA VAL A 110 4.47 -11.57 -26.95
C VAL A 110 3.87 -11.96 -28.29
N LEU A 111 4.34 -11.36 -29.39
CA LEU A 111 3.81 -11.67 -30.73
C LEU A 111 4.18 -13.07 -31.21
N HIS A 112 5.40 -13.55 -30.95
CA HIS A 112 5.75 -14.95 -31.25
C HIS A 112 4.88 -15.92 -30.45
N LEU A 113 4.69 -15.67 -29.15
CA LEU A 113 3.84 -16.52 -28.31
C LEU A 113 2.36 -16.50 -28.76
N PHE A 114 1.84 -15.31 -29.10
CA PHE A 114 0.48 -15.16 -29.62
C PHE A 114 0.28 -15.90 -30.94
N ALA A 115 1.25 -15.80 -31.86
CA ALA A 115 1.22 -16.55 -33.12
C ALA A 115 1.23 -18.07 -32.88
N SER A 116 2.03 -18.58 -31.94
CA SER A 116 2.05 -20.01 -31.59
C SER A 116 0.74 -20.50 -30.99
N VAL A 117 0.08 -19.71 -30.14
CA VAL A 117 -1.23 -20.05 -29.57
C VAL A 117 -2.31 -20.06 -30.65
N LEU A 118 -2.32 -19.07 -31.55
CA LEU A 118 -3.24 -19.05 -32.68
C LEU A 118 -2.99 -20.21 -33.65
N ASP A 119 -1.75 -20.65 -33.83
CA ASP A 119 -1.39 -21.81 -34.65
C ASP A 119 -1.97 -23.12 -34.07
N LEU A 120 -1.96 -23.27 -32.75
CA LEU A 120 -2.66 -24.38 -32.08
C LEU A 120 -4.19 -24.31 -32.27
N LEU A 121 -4.77 -23.12 -32.22
CA LEU A 121 -6.21 -22.92 -32.47
C LEU A 121 -6.58 -23.17 -33.94
N PHE A 122 -5.68 -22.88 -34.87
CA PHE A 122 -5.86 -23.17 -36.29
C PHE A 122 -6.01 -24.68 -36.54
N PHE A 123 -5.26 -25.54 -35.82
CA PHE A 123 -5.45 -27.00 -35.91
C PHE A 123 -6.83 -27.45 -35.40
N ALA A 124 -7.40 -26.76 -34.41
CA ALA A 124 -8.75 -27.04 -33.91
C ALA A 124 -9.84 -26.49 -34.84
N SER A 125 -9.57 -25.39 -35.54
CA SER A 125 -10.51 -24.75 -36.48
C SER A 125 -9.77 -24.07 -37.63
N PRO A 126 -9.53 -24.77 -38.77
CA PRO A 126 -8.70 -24.27 -39.86
C PRO A 126 -9.44 -23.21 -40.69
N LYS A 127 -9.50 -21.99 -40.16
CA LYS A 127 -10.09 -20.82 -40.81
C LYS A 127 -9.02 -19.96 -41.46
N GLU A 128 -9.34 -19.40 -42.62
CA GLU A 128 -8.45 -18.51 -43.37
C GLU A 128 -8.03 -17.27 -42.57
N SER A 129 -8.93 -16.74 -41.74
CA SER A 129 -8.64 -15.64 -40.83
C SER A 129 -7.50 -15.95 -39.86
N TYR A 130 -7.40 -17.17 -39.35
CA TYR A 130 -6.31 -17.54 -38.43
C TYR A 130 -4.98 -17.64 -39.16
N ALA A 131 -4.94 -18.31 -40.33
CA ALA A 131 -3.73 -18.40 -41.14
C ALA A 131 -3.14 -17.02 -41.47
N ILE A 132 -4.00 -16.06 -41.82
CA ILE A 132 -3.62 -14.67 -42.10
C ILE A 132 -3.04 -14.01 -40.84
N VAL A 133 -3.75 -14.08 -39.71
CA VAL A 133 -3.32 -13.42 -38.46
C VAL A 133 -2.03 -14.03 -37.91
N ILE A 134 -1.89 -15.36 -37.97
CA ILE A 134 -0.67 -16.08 -37.59
C ILE A 134 0.51 -15.54 -38.39
N TYR A 135 0.40 -15.48 -39.72
CA TYR A 135 1.49 -15.00 -40.58
C TYR A 135 1.88 -13.55 -40.27
N TYR A 136 0.92 -12.61 -40.24
CA TYR A 136 1.25 -11.19 -40.01
C TYR A 136 1.82 -10.93 -38.62
N THR A 137 1.26 -11.59 -37.60
CA THR A 137 1.78 -11.50 -36.23
C THR A 137 3.21 -12.04 -36.18
N PHE A 138 3.45 -13.20 -36.78
CA PHE A 138 4.76 -13.85 -36.80
C PHE A 138 5.80 -13.07 -37.60
N PHE A 139 5.39 -12.47 -38.72
CA PHE A 139 6.21 -11.58 -39.52
C PHE A 139 6.66 -10.36 -38.71
N VAL A 140 5.72 -9.66 -38.07
CA VAL A 140 6.03 -8.49 -37.24
C VAL A 140 6.92 -8.89 -36.05
N ALA A 141 6.65 -10.03 -35.41
CA ALA A 141 7.47 -10.56 -34.32
C ALA A 141 8.93 -10.77 -34.74
N THR A 142 9.14 -11.41 -35.90
CA THR A 142 10.48 -11.71 -36.41
C THR A 142 11.25 -10.43 -36.79
N ILE A 143 10.60 -9.50 -37.49
CA ILE A 143 11.24 -8.24 -37.91
C ILE A 143 11.58 -7.36 -36.70
N THR A 144 10.65 -7.23 -35.75
CA THR A 144 10.89 -6.45 -34.53
C THR A 144 11.89 -7.15 -33.59
N GLY A 145 11.98 -8.48 -33.62
CA GLY A 145 13.00 -9.26 -32.92
C GLY A 145 14.42 -8.89 -33.32
N PHE A 146 14.67 -8.64 -34.62
CA PHE A 146 15.97 -8.15 -35.10
C PHE A 146 16.32 -6.78 -34.48
N LEU A 147 15.34 -5.86 -34.42
CA LEU A 147 15.52 -4.54 -33.82
C LEU A 147 15.75 -4.62 -32.31
N ALA A 148 15.07 -5.54 -31.61
CA ALA A 148 15.20 -5.76 -30.18
C ALA A 148 16.58 -6.32 -29.76
N MET A 149 17.27 -7.04 -30.65
CA MET A 149 18.61 -7.56 -30.37
C MET A 149 19.68 -6.46 -30.26
N ILE A 150 19.56 -5.36 -31.01
CA ILE A 150 20.54 -4.25 -31.04
C ILE A 150 20.78 -3.66 -29.63
N PRO A 151 19.74 -3.21 -28.90
CA PRO A 151 19.95 -2.70 -27.54
C PRO A 151 20.34 -3.79 -26.55
N GLY A 152 19.98 -5.05 -26.81
CA GLY A 152 20.41 -6.20 -26.01
C GLY A 152 21.92 -6.45 -26.07
N PHE A 153 22.51 -6.43 -27.28
CA PHE A 153 23.95 -6.52 -27.48
C PHE A 153 24.69 -5.32 -26.89
N LEU A 154 24.13 -4.12 -27.04
CA LEU A 154 24.69 -2.90 -26.46
C LEU A 154 24.73 -2.98 -24.93
N SER A 155 23.65 -3.46 -24.30
CA SER A 155 23.61 -3.71 -22.85
C SER A 155 24.63 -4.78 -22.42
N TRP A 156 24.71 -5.90 -23.15
CA TRP A 156 25.66 -6.98 -22.87
C TRP A 156 27.12 -6.50 -22.92
N TRP A 157 27.46 -5.60 -23.86
CA TRP A 157 28.79 -5.02 -23.96
C TRP A 157 29.09 -3.97 -22.89
N ILE A 158 28.16 -3.04 -22.65
CA ILE A 158 28.36 -1.90 -21.74
C ILE A 158 28.25 -2.33 -20.27
N ASN A 159 27.19 -3.07 -19.92
CA ASN A 159 26.87 -3.37 -18.52
C ASN A 159 27.49 -4.68 -18.04
N TYR A 160 27.73 -5.63 -18.95
CA TYR A 160 28.16 -6.99 -18.60
C TYR A 160 29.50 -7.40 -19.22
N GLY A 161 30.21 -6.47 -19.87
CA GLY A 161 31.56 -6.71 -20.38
C GLY A 161 31.70 -7.88 -21.35
N LEU A 162 30.64 -8.22 -22.10
CA LEU A 162 30.57 -9.43 -22.94
C LEU A 162 30.72 -10.73 -22.14
N SER A 163 30.14 -10.77 -20.93
CA SER A 163 30.14 -11.93 -20.06
C SER A 163 29.71 -13.20 -20.81
N LYS A 164 30.49 -14.27 -20.64
CA LYS A 164 30.24 -15.59 -21.22
C LYS A 164 29.51 -16.53 -20.26
N SER A 165 28.82 -15.99 -19.25
CA SER A 165 28.06 -16.82 -18.32
C SER A 165 26.95 -17.58 -19.07
N LYS A 166 26.58 -18.76 -18.55
CA LYS A 166 25.61 -19.67 -19.18
C LYS A 166 24.30 -18.94 -19.60
N PRO A 167 23.69 -18.06 -18.77
CA PRO A 167 22.48 -17.32 -19.18
C PRO A 167 22.66 -16.44 -20.42
N PHE A 168 23.79 -15.73 -20.55
CA PHE A 168 24.06 -14.89 -21.73
C PHE A 168 24.27 -15.71 -22.99
N VAL A 169 25.05 -16.81 -22.89
CA VAL A 169 25.30 -17.70 -24.03
C VAL A 169 24.00 -18.33 -24.53
N ILE A 170 23.17 -18.85 -23.62
CA ILE A 170 21.87 -19.44 -23.98
C ILE A 170 20.98 -18.38 -24.64
N LYS A 171 20.87 -17.18 -24.06
CA LYS A 171 20.03 -16.12 -24.61
C LYS A 171 20.46 -15.70 -26.01
N ILE A 172 21.76 -15.60 -26.28
CA ILE A 172 22.29 -15.24 -27.60
C ILE A 172 22.02 -16.35 -28.62
N VAL A 173 22.35 -17.60 -28.29
CA VAL A 173 22.17 -18.74 -29.20
C VAL A 173 20.68 -18.93 -29.54
N VAL A 174 19.82 -18.93 -28.52
CA VAL A 174 18.37 -19.09 -28.71
C VAL A 174 17.77 -17.92 -29.49
N SER A 175 18.23 -16.68 -29.26
CA SER A 175 17.75 -15.51 -30.02
C SER A 175 18.11 -15.60 -31.51
N ILE A 176 19.37 -15.93 -31.82
CA ILE A 176 19.83 -16.09 -33.20
C ILE A 176 19.07 -17.23 -33.89
N PHE A 177 18.92 -18.37 -33.20
CA PHE A 177 18.18 -19.51 -33.73
C PHE A 177 16.70 -19.17 -33.99
N THR A 178 16.05 -18.45 -33.07
CA THR A 178 14.65 -17.99 -33.22
C THR A 178 14.48 -17.08 -34.42
N LEU A 179 15.41 -16.16 -34.66
CA LEU A 179 15.36 -15.30 -35.85
C LEU A 179 15.61 -16.06 -37.16
N MET A 180 16.54 -17.01 -37.18
CA MET A 180 16.76 -17.85 -38.37
C MET A 180 15.50 -18.65 -38.72
N LEU A 181 14.88 -19.28 -37.72
CA LEU A 181 13.62 -19.98 -37.89
C LEU A 181 12.52 -19.04 -38.38
N GLY A 182 12.40 -17.85 -37.77
CA GLY A 182 11.47 -16.81 -38.18
C GLY A 182 11.58 -16.47 -39.68
N VAL A 183 12.80 -16.23 -40.16
CA VAL A 183 13.09 -15.94 -41.58
C VAL A 183 12.73 -17.12 -42.48
N VAL A 184 13.02 -18.36 -42.06
CA VAL A 184 12.70 -19.56 -42.84
C VAL A 184 11.19 -19.75 -42.98
N ALA A 185 10.40 -19.60 -41.91
CA ALA A 185 8.95 -19.70 -41.99
C ALA A 185 8.32 -18.57 -42.82
N ILE A 186 8.83 -17.34 -42.71
CA ILE A 186 8.41 -16.23 -43.58
C ILE A 186 8.69 -16.56 -45.05
N TYR A 187 9.87 -17.11 -45.35
CA TYR A 187 10.23 -17.51 -46.71
C TYR A 187 9.32 -18.63 -47.23
N ILE A 188 9.05 -19.67 -46.43
CA ILE A 188 8.14 -20.76 -46.79
C ILE A 188 6.75 -20.20 -47.18
N TYR A 189 6.19 -19.34 -46.34
CA TYR A 189 4.87 -18.76 -46.57
C TYR A 189 4.81 -17.82 -47.78
N ILE A 190 5.85 -17.01 -48.02
CA ILE A 190 5.89 -16.09 -49.16
C ILE A 190 5.94 -16.84 -50.50
N ASN A 191 6.63 -17.99 -50.55
CA ASN A 191 6.72 -18.78 -51.77
C ASN A 191 5.43 -19.53 -52.09
N ASP A 192 4.72 -20.01 -51.07
CA ASP A 192 3.41 -20.63 -51.23
C ASP A 192 2.53 -20.40 -49.99
N PRO A 193 1.61 -19.42 -50.01
CA PRO A 193 0.70 -19.17 -48.89
C PRO A 193 -0.24 -20.34 -48.58
N ASN A 194 -0.47 -21.26 -49.54
CA ASN A 194 -1.33 -22.41 -49.32
C ASN A 194 -0.67 -23.50 -48.47
N VAL A 195 0.66 -23.43 -48.27
CA VAL A 195 1.45 -24.36 -47.46
C VAL A 195 0.89 -24.56 -46.04
N VAL A 196 0.17 -23.56 -45.51
CA VAL A 196 -0.48 -23.59 -44.19
C VAL A 196 -1.66 -24.57 -44.13
N TYR A 197 -2.30 -24.88 -45.25
CA TYR A 197 -3.41 -25.84 -45.30
C TYR A 197 -2.96 -27.24 -45.73
N GLU A 198 -1.69 -27.40 -46.09
CA GLU A 198 -1.17 -28.65 -46.60
C GLU A 198 -0.55 -29.51 -45.51
N SER A 199 -0.81 -30.83 -45.55
CA SER A 199 -0.06 -31.81 -44.77
C SER A 199 1.27 -32.21 -45.44
N SER A 200 1.79 -31.37 -46.34
CA SER A 200 3.08 -31.56 -47.00
C SER A 200 4.22 -31.39 -45.99
N PHE A 201 5.41 -31.93 -46.30
CA PHE A 201 6.59 -31.74 -45.44
C PHE A 201 6.86 -30.25 -45.17
N LEU A 202 6.60 -29.39 -46.15
CA LEU A 202 6.79 -27.95 -46.05
C LEU A 202 5.74 -27.30 -45.11
N GLY A 203 4.47 -27.72 -45.18
CA GLY A 203 3.41 -27.29 -44.26
C GLY A 203 3.66 -27.71 -42.82
N VAL A 204 4.03 -28.97 -42.60
CA VAL A 204 4.41 -29.46 -41.26
C VAL A 204 5.61 -28.68 -40.72
N THR A 205 6.60 -28.39 -41.57
CA THR A 205 7.78 -27.60 -41.18
C THR A 205 7.42 -26.17 -40.81
N TYR A 206 6.51 -25.52 -41.54
CA TYR A 206 6.04 -24.17 -41.26
C TYR A 206 5.41 -24.04 -39.87
N HIS A 207 4.43 -24.90 -39.56
CA HIS A 207 3.78 -24.91 -38.24
C HIS A 207 4.73 -25.29 -37.12
N PHE A 208 5.60 -26.28 -37.35
CA PHE A 208 6.61 -26.68 -36.38
C PHE A 208 7.54 -25.50 -36.00
N ILE A 209 7.95 -24.70 -36.98
CA ILE A 209 8.75 -23.50 -36.74
C ILE A 209 8.01 -22.49 -35.86
N ILE A 210 6.73 -22.24 -36.13
CA ILE A 210 5.92 -21.28 -35.35
C ILE A 210 5.77 -21.74 -33.90
N LEU A 211 5.55 -23.04 -33.66
CA LEU A 211 5.45 -23.58 -32.31
C LEU A 211 6.78 -23.56 -31.57
N VAL A 212 7.88 -23.94 -32.23
CA VAL A 212 9.23 -23.95 -31.63
C VAL A 212 9.69 -22.55 -31.26
N THR A 213 9.40 -21.54 -32.08
CA THR A 213 9.74 -20.15 -31.77
C THR A 213 8.95 -19.63 -30.56
N GLY A 214 7.70 -20.06 -30.36
CA GLY A 214 6.94 -19.82 -29.12
C GLY A 214 7.64 -20.37 -27.87
N VAL A 215 8.16 -21.61 -27.94
CA VAL A 215 8.95 -22.20 -26.86
C VAL A 215 10.26 -21.45 -26.64
N ASN A 216 10.95 -21.08 -27.72
CA ASN A 216 12.21 -20.35 -27.61
C ASN A 216 12.03 -19.00 -26.92
N VAL A 217 10.96 -18.24 -27.20
CA VAL A 217 10.74 -16.95 -26.55
C VAL A 217 10.41 -17.07 -25.06
N ILE A 218 9.81 -18.18 -24.62
CA ILE A 218 9.66 -18.51 -23.19
C ILE A 218 11.04 -18.71 -22.54
N ILE A 219 11.92 -19.47 -23.19
CA ILE A 219 13.31 -19.68 -22.72
C ILE A 219 14.05 -18.33 -22.64
N LEU A 220 13.90 -17.47 -23.64
CA LEU A 220 14.49 -16.13 -23.65
C LEU A 220 13.96 -15.25 -22.51
N GLY A 221 12.66 -15.32 -22.21
CA GLY A 221 12.04 -14.66 -21.07
C GLY A 221 12.60 -15.14 -19.73
N TYR A 222 12.66 -16.46 -19.54
CA TYR A 222 13.21 -17.08 -18.33
C TYR A 222 14.66 -16.66 -18.06
N TYR A 223 15.55 -16.80 -19.05
CA TYR A 223 16.95 -16.39 -18.89
C TYR A 223 17.13 -14.87 -18.83
N GLY A 224 16.19 -14.09 -19.39
CA GLY A 224 16.11 -12.64 -19.16
C GLY A 224 15.85 -12.30 -17.69
N GLY A 225 14.90 -12.99 -17.06
CA GLY A 225 14.63 -12.91 -15.63
C GLY A 225 15.84 -13.32 -14.79
N LYS A 226 16.47 -14.45 -15.10
CA LYS A 226 17.66 -14.96 -14.39
C LYS A 226 18.85 -14.00 -14.42
N ILE A 227 19.06 -13.26 -15.53
CA ILE A 227 20.08 -12.21 -15.61
C ILE A 227 19.74 -11.00 -14.72
N THR A 228 18.45 -10.72 -14.52
CA THR A 228 17.97 -9.55 -13.76
C THR A 228 17.92 -9.83 -12.25
N TRP A 229 17.49 -11.04 -11.87
CA TRP A 229 17.17 -11.40 -10.48
C TRP A 229 18.17 -12.39 -9.85
N GLY A 230 19.13 -12.92 -10.62
CA GLY A 230 20.06 -13.95 -10.15
C GLY A 230 19.39 -15.30 -9.89
N ASP A 231 20.13 -16.28 -9.39
CA ASP A 231 19.62 -17.58 -8.93
C ASP A 231 18.99 -17.48 -7.53
N SER A 232 18.13 -16.49 -7.30
CA SER A 232 17.41 -16.29 -6.03
C SER A 232 16.12 -17.12 -5.92
N PHE A 233 16.06 -18.25 -6.64
CA PHE A 233 15.06 -19.29 -6.40
C PHE A 233 15.79 -20.60 -6.11
N MET A 234 15.87 -20.89 -4.81
CA MET A 234 16.27 -22.15 -4.18
C MET A 234 17.74 -22.56 -4.30
N SER A 235 18.52 -22.37 -3.24
CA SER A 235 19.71 -23.18 -2.97
C SER A 235 19.27 -24.48 -2.28
N GLU A 236 19.78 -25.62 -2.76
CA GLU A 236 19.46 -26.97 -2.26
C GLU A 236 20.05 -27.28 -0.87
N GLU A 237 20.75 -26.33 -0.24
CA GLU A 237 21.47 -26.53 1.03
C GLU A 237 20.68 -26.10 2.29
N GLU A 238 19.49 -25.51 2.16
CA GLU A 238 18.52 -25.39 3.27
C GLU A 238 17.65 -26.66 3.44
N LYS A 239 18.06 -27.78 2.83
CA LYS A 239 17.54 -29.10 3.17
C LYS A 239 18.46 -29.73 4.21
N VAL A 240 17.86 -30.10 5.35
CA VAL A 240 18.41 -30.84 6.50
C VAL A 240 18.82 -29.95 7.68
N GLN A 241 17.83 -29.43 8.41
CA GLN A 241 17.61 -29.86 9.80
C GLN A 241 16.18 -29.57 10.31
N GLU A 242 15.16 -29.87 9.50
CA GLU A 242 13.84 -30.19 10.06
C GLU A 242 13.56 -31.64 9.70
N SER A 243 13.70 -32.52 10.69
CA SER A 243 13.10 -33.83 10.65
C SER A 243 11.60 -33.65 10.39
N PRO A 244 11.05 -34.15 9.28
CA PRO A 244 9.62 -34.11 9.09
C PRO A 244 9.05 -35.18 10.01
N GLU A 245 8.43 -34.78 11.12
CA GLU A 245 7.20 -35.45 11.48
C GLU A 245 6.25 -35.18 10.32
N VAL A 246 6.32 -36.07 9.33
CA VAL A 246 5.27 -36.26 8.35
C VAL A 246 4.06 -36.65 9.17
N LEU A 247 3.26 -35.65 9.56
CA LEU A 247 1.84 -35.83 9.62
C LEU A 247 1.49 -36.33 8.22
N GLU A 248 1.32 -37.64 8.08
CA GLU A 248 0.60 -38.24 6.98
C GLU A 248 -0.78 -37.59 7.00
N ILE A 249 -0.91 -36.43 6.36
CA ILE A 249 -2.16 -35.97 5.82
C ILE A 249 -2.44 -37.02 4.74
N LYS A 250 -3.19 -38.05 5.13
CA LYS A 250 -3.92 -38.85 4.17
C LYS A 250 -4.63 -37.83 3.29
N GLU A 251 -4.21 -37.73 2.04
CA GLU A 251 -5.04 -37.20 0.97
C GLU A 251 -6.23 -38.15 0.85
N GLU A 252 -7.15 -38.07 1.80
CA GLU A 252 -8.54 -38.31 1.45
C GLU A 252 -8.87 -37.21 0.44
N PRO A 253 -9.39 -37.55 -0.75
CA PRO A 253 -9.91 -36.52 -1.62
C PRO A 253 -10.93 -35.77 -0.77
N VAL A 254 -10.71 -34.48 -0.54
CA VAL A 254 -11.78 -33.58 -0.14
C VAL A 254 -12.65 -33.38 -1.39
N LEU A 255 -13.24 -34.48 -1.87
CA LEU A 255 -14.68 -34.51 -2.11
C LEU A 255 -15.30 -34.25 -0.75
N GLY A 256 -15.22 -33.00 -0.32
CA GLY A 256 -16.17 -32.45 0.60
C GLY A 256 -17.50 -32.75 -0.07
N LYS A 257 -18.20 -33.76 0.46
CA LYS A 257 -19.60 -33.49 0.73
C LYS A 257 -19.51 -32.21 1.55
N LEU A 258 -19.73 -31.06 0.91
CA LEU A 258 -20.35 -29.94 1.60
C LEU A 258 -21.46 -30.64 2.36
N THR A 259 -21.28 -30.83 3.66
CA THR A 259 -22.41 -31.02 4.53
C THR A 259 -23.25 -29.81 4.21
N LEU A 260 -24.25 -29.98 3.35
CA LEU A 260 -25.42 -29.11 3.32
C LEU A 260 -25.70 -28.95 4.80
N ALA A 261 -25.42 -27.76 5.33
CA ALA A 261 -25.71 -27.46 6.71
C ALA A 261 -27.18 -27.81 6.84
N LYS A 262 -27.48 -28.92 7.54
CA LYS A 262 -28.86 -29.44 7.61
C LYS A 262 -29.80 -28.39 8.22
N SER A 263 -29.21 -27.44 8.94
CA SER A 263 -29.77 -26.20 9.44
C SER A 263 -28.63 -25.18 9.53
N TYR A 264 -28.74 -24.05 8.83
CA TYR A 264 -27.98 -22.84 9.15
C TYR A 264 -28.78 -22.09 10.20
N GLU A 265 -28.28 -21.98 11.43
CA GLU A 265 -28.83 -21.04 12.41
C GLU A 265 -28.03 -19.75 12.27
N ALA A 266 -28.68 -18.68 11.83
CA ALA A 266 -28.04 -17.37 11.84
C ALA A 266 -28.10 -16.81 13.26
N PRO A 267 -26.96 -16.71 13.96
CA PRO A 267 -26.95 -16.00 15.23
C PRO A 267 -27.26 -14.52 14.91
N PHE A 268 -28.09 -13.89 15.74
CA PHE A 268 -28.40 -12.44 15.67
C PHE A 268 -29.39 -11.97 14.59
N ILE A 269 -30.38 -12.78 14.18
CA ILE A 269 -31.46 -12.30 13.28
C ILE A 269 -32.21 -11.11 13.91
N SER A 270 -32.40 -10.04 13.13
CA SER A 270 -33.17 -8.85 13.50
C SER A 270 -34.17 -8.45 12.41
N ASP A 271 -35.15 -7.62 12.78
CA ASP A 271 -36.11 -7.00 11.86
C ASP A 271 -35.62 -5.59 11.50
N SER A 272 -35.70 -5.27 10.20
CA SER A 272 -35.49 -3.93 9.63
C SER A 272 -36.24 -2.79 10.36
N ASN A 273 -37.38 -3.09 11.02
CA ASN A 273 -38.17 -2.13 11.80
C ASN A 273 -37.59 -1.80 13.17
N GLN A 274 -36.62 -2.57 13.68
CA GLN A 274 -35.94 -2.20 14.93
C GLN A 274 -35.19 -0.88 14.75
N SER A 275 -35.18 -0.06 15.79
CA SER A 275 -34.37 1.16 15.82
C SER A 275 -32.89 0.85 15.54
N ALA A 276 -32.21 1.82 14.93
CA ALA A 276 -30.77 1.78 14.69
C ALA A 276 -30.02 1.38 15.97
N VAL A 277 -28.91 0.64 15.84
CA VAL A 277 -28.02 0.45 16.98
C VAL A 277 -27.55 1.84 17.39
N SER A 278 -27.84 2.21 18.62
CA SER A 278 -27.21 3.39 19.20
C SER A 278 -25.73 3.06 19.30
N LEU A 279 -24.91 3.60 18.40
CA LEU A 279 -23.48 3.68 18.64
C LEU A 279 -23.29 4.26 20.03
N SER A 280 -22.38 3.70 20.82
CA SER A 280 -22.15 4.19 22.18
C SER A 280 -21.83 5.69 22.07
N GLN A 281 -22.74 6.55 22.54
CA GLN A 281 -22.47 7.97 22.60
C GLN A 281 -21.27 8.13 23.52
N ASN A 282 -20.12 8.45 22.93
CA ASN A 282 -18.91 8.72 23.69
C ASN A 282 -19.11 10.02 24.46
N ASN A 283 -19.71 9.91 25.64
CA ASN A 283 -19.96 10.99 26.59
C ASN A 283 -18.66 11.50 27.25
N LYS A 284 -17.50 10.95 26.87
CA LYS A 284 -16.18 11.42 27.28
C LYS A 284 -15.50 12.19 26.16
N LYS A 285 -16.13 13.27 25.66
CA LYS A 285 -15.32 14.35 25.08
C LYS A 285 -14.50 14.92 26.22
N GLN A 286 -13.19 14.68 26.24
CA GLN A 286 -12.30 15.48 27.07
C GLN A 286 -12.42 16.93 26.59
N LYS A 287 -13.29 17.71 27.26
CA LYS A 287 -13.27 19.16 27.23
C LYS A 287 -12.00 19.64 27.93
N THR A 288 -10.84 19.43 27.32
CA THR A 288 -9.61 20.08 27.76
C THR A 288 -9.35 21.24 26.79
N ASN A 289 -9.94 22.39 27.13
CA ASN A 289 -9.48 23.71 26.68
C ASN A 289 -8.06 24.03 27.21
N GLU A 290 -7.30 23.01 27.64
CA GLU A 290 -5.92 23.18 28.05
C GLU A 290 -5.09 23.49 26.80
N LYS A 291 -4.33 24.58 26.89
CA LYS A 291 -3.36 24.98 25.88
C LYS A 291 -2.25 23.93 25.90
N ALA A 292 -2.22 23.11 24.85
CA ALA A 292 -1.26 22.04 24.69
C ALA A 292 0.15 22.60 24.48
N THR A 293 1.14 22.05 25.16
CA THR A 293 2.55 22.17 24.79
C THR A 293 2.86 20.99 23.88
N SER A 294 3.38 21.24 22.68
CA SER A 294 3.75 20.17 21.75
C SER A 294 5.10 20.44 21.11
N VAL A 295 5.80 19.35 20.76
CA VAL A 295 7.04 19.37 20.00
C VAL A 295 6.87 18.52 18.75
N ALA A 296 7.27 19.06 17.61
CA ALA A 296 7.23 18.42 16.31
C ALA A 296 8.61 17.98 15.87
N ILE A 297 8.77 16.67 15.67
CA ILE A 297 10.02 16.03 15.27
C ILE A 297 9.85 15.44 13.89
N LEU A 298 10.73 15.81 12.96
CA LEU A 298 10.81 15.22 11.64
C LEU A 298 12.02 14.31 11.55
N ILE A 299 11.84 13.12 11.00
CA ILE A 299 12.93 12.19 10.71
C ILE A 299 12.87 11.87 9.22
N GLY A 300 13.99 12.04 8.51
CA GLY A 300 14.03 11.85 7.06
C GLY A 300 15.19 10.97 6.61
N GLY A 301 14.93 10.13 5.62
CA GLY A 301 15.94 9.26 4.99
C GLY A 301 15.37 8.43 3.84
N ALA A 302 16.24 7.70 3.15
CA ALA A 302 15.85 6.89 2.00
C ALA A 302 14.97 5.67 2.38
N ALA A 303 14.09 5.25 1.46
CA ALA A 303 13.30 4.03 1.64
C ALA A 303 14.20 2.81 1.83
N GLY A 304 13.88 1.97 2.82
CA GLY A 304 14.64 0.77 3.19
C GLY A 304 15.73 0.98 4.24
N THR A 305 15.88 2.19 4.78
CA THR A 305 16.82 2.49 5.87
C THR A 305 16.31 2.09 7.26
N GLY A 306 15.00 1.84 7.41
CA GLY A 306 14.39 1.39 8.68
C GLY A 306 13.67 2.48 9.50
N ILE A 307 13.28 3.59 8.87
CA ILE A 307 12.59 4.73 9.53
C ILE A 307 11.22 4.31 10.10
N ASP A 308 10.51 3.41 9.42
CA ASP A 308 9.21 2.90 9.86
C ASP A 308 9.31 2.11 11.19
N THR A 309 10.37 1.31 11.33
CA THR A 309 10.71 0.63 12.59
C THR A 309 11.03 1.63 13.70
N LEU A 310 11.74 2.71 13.36
CA LEU A 310 12.10 3.75 14.30
C LEU A 310 10.86 4.50 14.83
N GLU A 311 9.92 4.84 13.96
CA GLU A 311 8.64 5.45 14.36
C GLU A 311 7.90 4.59 15.38
N LYS A 312 7.80 3.28 15.13
CA LYS A 312 7.11 2.36 16.05
C LYS A 312 7.77 2.34 17.42
N ILE A 313 9.08 2.14 17.47
CA ILE A 313 9.86 2.11 18.72
C ILE A 313 9.73 3.43 19.49
N LEU A 314 9.86 4.57 18.80
CA LEU A 314 9.75 5.88 19.41
C LEU A 314 8.34 6.13 19.94
N SER A 315 7.31 5.85 19.15
CA SER A 315 5.91 6.10 19.51
C SER A 315 5.50 5.26 20.71
N ASP A 316 5.81 3.95 20.71
CA ASP A 316 5.53 3.04 21.81
C ASP A 316 6.24 3.51 23.10
N THR A 317 7.53 3.84 23.00
CA THR A 317 8.33 4.30 24.17
C THR A 317 7.82 5.63 24.73
N LEU A 318 7.49 6.59 23.88
CA LEU A 318 7.02 7.92 24.31
C LEU A 318 5.63 7.83 24.93
N LYS A 319 4.75 6.99 24.39
CA LYS A 319 3.44 6.69 24.99
C LYS A 319 3.61 6.10 26.40
N ASP A 320 4.45 5.08 26.56
CA ASP A 320 4.74 4.46 27.87
C ASP A 320 5.41 5.42 28.87
N SER A 321 6.04 6.47 28.34
CA SER A 321 6.65 7.55 29.13
C SER A 321 5.64 8.60 29.58
N GLY A 322 4.39 8.59 29.09
CA GLY A 322 3.32 9.46 29.55
C GLY A 322 2.95 10.61 28.61
N TYR A 323 3.22 10.50 27.31
CA TYR A 323 2.98 11.56 26.33
C TYR A 323 1.86 11.24 25.34
N TYR A 324 1.20 12.29 24.84
CA TYR A 324 0.33 12.18 23.67
C TYR A 324 1.14 12.17 22.39
N ILE A 325 0.84 11.22 21.51
CA ILE A 325 1.58 10.99 20.27
C ILE A 325 0.64 11.03 19.08
N PHE A 326 1.09 11.74 18.04
CA PHE A 326 0.53 11.71 16.70
C PHE A 326 1.67 11.53 15.71
N THR A 327 1.52 10.64 14.74
CA THR A 327 2.50 10.47 13.67
C THR A 327 1.86 10.52 12.30
N ASN A 328 2.63 11.02 11.33
CA ASN A 328 2.24 11.02 9.93
C ASN A 328 3.46 10.73 9.05
N LYS A 329 3.25 9.93 8.00
CA LYS A 329 4.31 9.47 7.12
C LYS A 329 4.16 10.05 5.72
N GLU A 330 5.29 10.36 5.11
CA GLU A 330 5.37 10.84 3.74
C GLU A 330 6.40 9.99 2.99
N PHE A 331 5.95 9.26 1.98
CA PHE A 331 6.83 8.43 1.16
C PHE A 331 6.53 8.58 -0.32
N MET A 332 7.53 8.24 -1.13
CA MET A 332 7.43 8.26 -2.58
C MET A 332 6.96 6.91 -3.12
N SER A 333 6.34 6.90 -4.29
CA SER A 333 5.96 5.68 -5.03
C SER A 333 7.18 4.92 -5.58
N ARG A 334 8.08 4.48 -4.68
CA ARG A 334 9.34 3.78 -4.95
C ARG A 334 9.62 2.78 -3.82
N VAL A 335 10.02 1.56 -4.18
CA VAL A 335 10.33 0.50 -3.21
C VAL A 335 11.70 0.70 -2.53
N ARG A 336 12.67 1.30 -3.21
CA ARG A 336 14.00 1.63 -2.66
C ARG A 336 14.46 3.02 -3.13
N GLY A 337 15.19 3.71 -2.26
CA GLY A 337 15.68 5.08 -2.52
C GLY A 337 14.58 6.13 -2.35
N GLY A 338 14.79 7.32 -2.95
CA GLY A 338 13.91 8.47 -2.69
C GLY A 338 14.20 9.10 -1.33
N SER A 339 13.26 9.94 -0.87
CA SER A 339 13.32 10.57 0.45
C SER A 339 11.95 10.40 1.09
N ASN A 340 11.93 9.68 2.21
CA ASN A 340 10.76 9.52 3.03
C ASN A 340 10.94 10.36 4.29
N THR A 341 9.84 10.87 4.83
CA THR A 341 9.84 11.55 6.13
C THR A 341 8.74 11.00 7.03
N ILE A 342 9.01 11.03 8.33
CA ILE A 342 8.05 10.72 9.37
C ILE A 342 8.01 11.90 10.33
N LEU A 343 6.83 12.49 10.48
CA LEU A 343 6.53 13.48 11.50
C LEU A 343 6.06 12.75 12.76
N ILE A 344 6.67 13.04 13.90
CA ILE A 344 6.23 12.62 15.22
C ILE A 344 5.95 13.89 16.02
N ARG A 345 4.71 14.06 16.45
CA ARG A 345 4.31 15.13 17.37
C ARG A 345 4.13 14.54 18.76
N ILE A 346 4.74 15.20 19.74
CA ILE A 346 4.71 14.80 21.15
C ILE A 346 4.03 15.92 21.92
N SER A 347 3.04 15.62 22.77
CA SER A 347 2.31 16.64 23.52
C SER A 347 1.91 16.19 24.93
N ASP A 348 1.58 17.16 25.78
CA ASP A 348 1.00 16.97 27.11
C ASP A 348 -0.55 16.98 27.10
N ALA A 349 -1.16 17.14 25.92
CA ALA A 349 -2.59 17.07 25.68
C ALA A 349 -2.90 16.39 24.33
N PRO A 350 -4.16 15.96 24.09
CA PRO A 350 -4.55 15.35 22.81
C PRO A 350 -4.23 16.25 21.61
N ILE A 351 -3.70 15.63 20.55
CA ILE A 351 -3.37 16.22 19.25
C ILE A 351 -3.81 15.25 18.14
N GLU A 352 -4.35 15.78 17.03
CA GLU A 352 -5.09 14.95 16.05
C GLU A 352 -4.73 15.26 14.58
N ALA A 353 -3.76 16.14 14.34
CA ALA A 353 -3.40 16.59 12.99
C ALA A 353 -1.87 16.69 12.82
N PRO A 354 -1.35 16.78 11.59
CA PRO A 354 0.05 17.11 11.36
C PRO A 354 0.26 18.64 11.44
N CYS A 355 1.51 19.05 11.66
CA CYS A 355 1.96 20.44 11.52
C CYS A 355 3.05 20.54 10.45
N TRP A 356 3.13 21.70 9.80
CA TRP A 356 4.10 21.93 8.74
C TRP A 356 5.48 22.24 9.32
N GLU A 357 5.54 23.22 10.23
CA GLU A 357 6.77 23.64 10.89
C GLU A 357 7.19 22.61 11.94
N VAL A 358 8.51 22.40 12.05
CA VAL A 358 9.10 21.38 12.93
C VAL A 358 10.16 21.97 13.85
N ASP A 359 10.24 21.48 15.08
CA ASP A 359 11.18 21.95 16.10
C ASP A 359 12.54 21.25 15.99
N LEU A 360 12.52 19.96 15.69
CA LEU A 360 13.70 19.12 15.49
C LEU A 360 13.59 18.40 14.14
N PHE A 361 14.64 18.48 13.32
CA PHE A 361 14.75 17.69 12.10
C PHE A 361 16.01 16.82 12.13
N ILE A 362 15.84 15.50 12.05
CA ILE A 362 16.93 14.53 11.91
C ILE A 362 16.98 14.06 10.46
N ALA A 363 17.97 14.54 9.70
CA ALA A 363 18.22 14.12 8.32
C ALA A 363 19.31 13.05 8.27
N ILE A 364 18.92 11.80 7.99
CA ILE A 364 19.82 10.64 7.90
C ILE A 364 20.67 10.71 6.61
N ASP A 365 20.12 11.27 5.54
CA ASP A 365 20.83 11.50 4.28
C ASP A 365 20.57 12.91 3.69
N GLU A 366 21.41 13.31 2.74
CA GLU A 366 21.32 14.64 2.11
C GLU A 366 20.03 14.83 1.30
N LEU A 367 19.44 13.75 0.77
CA LEU A 367 18.20 13.85 0.01
C LEU A 367 17.04 14.24 0.94
N ALA A 368 17.01 13.67 2.15
CA ALA A 368 16.07 14.05 3.20
C ALA A 368 16.21 15.51 3.60
N LEU A 369 17.44 15.99 3.83
CA LEU A 369 17.68 17.39 4.16
C LEU A 369 17.09 18.31 3.09
N ASN A 370 17.39 18.06 1.82
CA ASN A 370 16.90 18.86 0.70
C ASN A 370 15.38 18.76 0.52
N HIS A 371 14.79 17.59 0.78
CA HIS A 371 13.37 17.37 0.62
C HIS A 371 12.53 18.16 1.62
N ALA A 372 12.97 18.24 2.88
CA ALA A 372 12.17 18.77 3.97
C ALA A 372 12.66 20.11 4.55
N LYS A 373 13.73 20.71 4.01
CA LYS A 373 14.28 21.99 4.48
C LYS A 373 13.24 23.11 4.62
N GLN A 374 12.23 23.15 3.74
CA GLN A 374 11.14 24.13 3.77
C GLN A 374 10.21 24.04 5.01
N ARG A 375 10.34 22.99 5.81
CA ARG A 375 9.62 22.79 7.08
C ARG A 375 10.40 23.35 8.28
N CYS A 376 11.66 23.71 8.07
CA CYS A 376 12.53 24.25 9.12
C CYS A 376 12.41 25.78 9.18
N THR A 377 12.37 26.31 10.40
CA THR A 377 12.42 27.74 10.71
C THR A 377 13.80 28.11 11.29
N GLU A 378 14.01 29.37 11.64
CA GLU A 378 15.24 29.83 12.32
C GLU A 378 15.44 29.17 13.69
N ASN A 379 14.35 28.70 14.32
CA ASN A 379 14.36 28.03 15.62
C ASN A 379 14.48 26.51 15.51
N THR A 380 14.43 25.94 14.30
CA THR A 380 14.54 24.48 14.13
C THR A 380 15.97 24.03 14.40
N LEU A 381 16.13 23.01 15.24
CA LEU A 381 17.39 22.29 15.38
C LEU A 381 17.49 21.24 14.26
N ILE A 382 18.49 21.36 13.38
CA ILE A 382 18.69 20.44 12.26
C ILE A 382 19.91 19.58 12.54
N LEU A 383 19.70 18.27 12.70
CA LEU A 383 20.75 17.27 12.91
C LEU A 383 21.05 16.56 11.59
N VAL A 384 22.32 16.54 11.19
CA VAL A 384 22.79 15.94 9.95
C VAL A 384 23.99 15.03 10.21
N ASP A 385 24.22 14.04 9.35
CA ASP A 385 25.44 13.23 9.45
C ASP A 385 26.69 14.06 9.13
N GLU A 386 27.79 13.83 9.86
CA GLU A 386 29.05 14.57 9.69
C GLU A 386 29.69 14.43 8.30
N ASN A 387 29.34 13.36 7.57
CA ASN A 387 29.84 13.08 6.23
C ASN A 387 29.09 13.84 5.14
N PHE A 388 28.07 14.64 5.49
CA PHE A 388 27.38 15.47 4.50
C PHE A 388 28.36 16.48 3.88
N SER A 389 28.29 16.58 2.57
CA SER A 389 29.06 17.52 1.76
C SER A 389 28.65 18.97 2.02
N ASN A 390 27.38 19.19 2.36
CA ASN A 390 26.84 20.51 2.67
C ASN A 390 27.00 20.83 4.18
N LYS A 391 27.77 21.87 4.48
CA LYS A 391 28.03 22.38 5.85
C LYS A 391 27.56 23.83 5.99
N GLU A 392 26.32 24.07 5.59
CA GLU A 392 25.67 25.36 5.79
C GLU A 392 25.59 25.76 7.27
N GLU A 393 25.56 27.07 7.50
CA GLU A 393 25.42 27.65 8.84
C GLU A 393 24.06 27.29 9.44
N GLY A 394 24.05 26.77 10.68
CA GLY A 394 22.84 26.31 11.36
C GLY A 394 22.59 24.79 11.34
N LEU A 395 23.41 24.01 10.63
CA LEU A 395 23.39 22.54 10.70
C LEU A 395 24.25 22.03 11.87
N CYS A 396 23.70 21.09 12.65
CA CYS A 396 24.45 20.39 13.69
C CYS A 396 24.90 19.02 13.17
N SER A 397 26.21 18.87 12.94
CA SER A 397 26.81 17.63 12.46
C SER A 397 27.01 16.62 13.58
N ILE A 398 26.58 15.37 13.36
CA ILE A 398 26.76 14.25 14.29
C ILE A 398 27.24 13.00 13.54
N SER A 399 28.10 12.21 14.16
CA SER A 399 28.72 11.01 13.59
C SER A 399 27.80 9.78 13.50
N MET A 400 26.59 9.90 12.92
CA MET A 400 25.59 8.82 12.90
C MET A 400 26.10 7.58 12.13
N ASN A 401 26.56 7.79 10.90
CA ASN A 401 27.03 6.72 10.01
C ASN A 401 28.38 6.14 10.44
N GLU A 402 29.29 6.96 10.96
CA GLU A 402 30.57 6.47 11.48
C GLU A 402 30.33 5.60 12.73
N THR A 403 29.40 5.99 13.59
CA THR A 403 29.05 5.20 14.79
C THR A 403 28.39 3.87 14.38
N ALA A 404 27.45 3.89 13.43
CA ALA A 404 26.85 2.67 12.88
C ALA A 404 27.90 1.72 12.26
N LYS A 405 28.93 2.26 11.58
CA LYS A 405 30.05 1.47 11.06
C LYS A 405 30.91 0.85 12.17
N LYS A 406 31.21 1.60 13.24
CA LYS A 406 31.98 1.09 14.40
C LYS A 406 31.27 -0.07 15.09
N LEU A 407 29.94 0.02 15.16
CA LEU A 407 29.06 -1.01 15.71
C LEU A 407 28.84 -2.21 14.77
N GLY A 408 29.35 -2.17 13.53
CA GLY A 408 29.27 -3.28 12.57
C GLY A 408 27.92 -3.42 11.85
N ASN A 409 26.94 -2.54 12.11
CA ASN A 409 25.62 -2.58 11.49
C ASN A 409 25.16 -1.18 11.06
N ALA A 410 25.11 -0.95 9.74
CA ALA A 410 24.73 0.33 9.15
C ALA A 410 23.29 0.79 9.50
N ARG A 411 22.40 -0.13 9.90
CA ARG A 411 21.02 0.21 10.29
C ARG A 411 20.91 0.76 11.72
N CYS A 412 21.95 0.62 12.53
CA CYS A 412 22.00 1.17 13.88
C CYS A 412 22.11 2.71 13.92
N SER A 413 22.27 3.37 12.76
CA SER A 413 22.16 4.83 12.67
C SER A 413 20.80 5.33 13.14
N ASN A 414 19.72 4.56 12.90
CA ASN A 414 18.36 4.93 13.31
C ASN A 414 18.18 4.85 14.83
N THR A 415 18.65 3.78 15.47
CA THR A 415 18.57 3.60 16.92
C THR A 415 19.52 4.55 17.65
N PHE A 416 20.66 4.88 17.05
CA PHE A 416 21.53 5.97 17.50
C PHE A 416 20.81 7.33 17.43
N ALA A 417 20.10 7.62 16.33
CA ALA A 417 19.28 8.83 16.21
C ALA A 417 18.15 8.89 17.25
N ALA A 418 17.53 7.74 17.59
CA ALA A 418 16.56 7.63 18.68
C ALA A 418 17.18 8.04 20.03
N GLY A 419 18.39 7.56 20.32
CA GLY A 419 19.13 7.93 21.52
C GLY A 419 19.43 9.42 21.59
N ILE A 420 19.83 10.03 20.47
CA ILE A 420 20.06 11.47 20.39
C ILE A 420 18.79 12.25 20.73
N LEU A 421 17.66 11.88 20.14
CA LEU A 421 16.36 12.52 20.40
C LEU A 421 16.07 12.56 21.91
N PHE A 422 16.21 11.43 22.59
CA PHE A 422 15.97 11.34 24.04
C PHE A 422 16.96 12.21 24.83
N GLY A 423 18.24 12.21 24.45
CA GLY A 423 19.26 13.01 25.13
C GLY A 423 19.09 14.52 24.95
N VAL A 424 18.68 14.96 23.76
CA VAL A 424 18.47 16.39 23.43
C VAL A 424 17.32 16.98 24.24
N PHE A 425 16.24 16.22 24.44
CA PHE A 425 15.10 16.64 25.25
C PHE A 425 15.22 16.27 26.73
N GLY A 426 16.29 15.58 27.14
CA GLY A 426 16.51 15.17 28.52
C GLY A 426 15.50 14.14 29.05
N ILE A 427 15.01 13.26 28.16
CA ILE A 427 14.07 12.18 28.49
C ILE A 427 14.87 10.99 29.04
N GLU A 428 14.32 10.27 30.03
CA GLU A 428 14.94 9.03 30.54
C GLU A 428 15.12 8.01 29.41
N VAL A 429 16.34 7.47 29.26
CA VAL A 429 16.72 6.60 28.12
C VAL A 429 16.41 5.13 28.36
N GLU A 430 16.26 4.72 29.63
CA GLU A 430 16.05 3.34 30.04
C GLU A 430 14.79 2.71 29.41
N PRO A 431 13.63 3.39 29.33
CA PRO A 431 12.46 2.87 28.60
C PRO A 431 12.76 2.59 27.12
N LEU A 432 13.51 3.47 26.45
CA LEU A 432 13.88 3.31 25.04
C LEU A 432 14.80 2.11 24.85
N VAL A 433 15.82 1.96 25.69
CA VAL A 433 16.73 0.80 25.66
C VAL A 433 15.95 -0.50 25.84
N LYS A 434 14.99 -0.53 26.77
CA LYS A 434 14.14 -1.70 27.01
C LYS A 434 13.27 -2.04 25.79
N ASN A 435 12.60 -1.06 25.21
CA ASN A 435 11.76 -1.27 24.02
C ASN A 435 12.59 -1.76 22.83
N VAL A 436 13.77 -1.17 22.59
CA VAL A 436 14.71 -1.62 21.57
C VAL A 436 15.16 -3.07 21.79
N ALA A 437 15.48 -3.46 23.03
CA ALA A 437 15.85 -4.84 23.37
C ALA A 437 14.69 -5.83 23.15
N GLU A 438 13.45 -5.42 23.43
CA GLU A 438 12.25 -6.25 23.19
C GLU A 438 11.96 -6.40 21.68
N HIS A 439 12.18 -5.34 20.90
CA HIS A 439 11.95 -5.33 19.45
C HIS A 439 13.02 -6.13 18.69
N PHE A 440 14.30 -5.90 19.00
CA PHE A 440 15.43 -6.58 18.37
C PHE A 440 15.98 -7.66 19.30
N LYS A 441 15.25 -8.77 19.41
CA LYS A 441 15.67 -9.93 20.19
C LYS A 441 17.06 -10.40 19.76
N ASP A 442 17.92 -10.65 20.74
CA ASP A 442 19.31 -11.10 20.57
C ASP A 442 20.24 -10.10 19.84
N ASP A 443 19.91 -8.80 19.82
CA ASP A 443 20.72 -7.75 19.19
C ASP A 443 21.16 -6.66 20.19
N SER A 444 22.26 -6.94 20.91
CA SER A 444 22.83 -5.99 21.87
C SER A 444 23.44 -4.74 21.23
N ILE A 445 23.65 -4.74 19.91
CA ILE A 445 24.30 -3.65 19.18
C ILE A 445 23.35 -2.44 19.12
N ASN A 446 22.06 -2.69 18.90
CA ASN A 446 21.06 -1.63 18.87
C ASN A 446 20.88 -0.95 20.24
N GLU A 447 20.98 -1.70 21.34
CA GLU A 447 20.98 -1.12 22.69
C GLU A 447 22.19 -0.20 22.93
N GLU A 448 23.38 -0.64 22.49
CA GLU A 448 24.60 0.16 22.58
C GLU A 448 24.49 1.44 21.73
N ALA A 449 23.92 1.34 20.52
CA ALA A 449 23.67 2.47 19.65
C ALA A 449 22.81 3.55 20.33
N VAL A 450 21.72 3.16 21.00
CA VAL A 450 20.86 4.09 21.75
C VAL A 450 21.65 4.82 22.84
N LYS A 451 22.43 4.08 23.65
CA LYS A 451 23.22 4.65 24.75
C LYS A 451 24.27 5.63 24.23
N LEU A 452 24.96 5.28 23.15
CA LEU A 452 25.94 6.15 22.50
C LEU A 452 25.29 7.41 21.92
N GLY A 453 24.11 7.29 21.32
CA GLY A 453 23.34 8.43 20.81
C GLY A 453 22.92 9.38 21.93
N PHE A 454 22.44 8.84 23.05
CA PHE A 454 22.07 9.61 24.23
C PHE A 454 23.25 10.38 24.83
N GLU A 455 24.42 9.75 24.92
CA GLU A 455 25.65 10.43 25.37
C GLU A 455 26.12 11.50 24.38
N ALA A 456 26.03 11.23 23.07
CA ALA A 456 26.39 12.19 22.03
C ALA A 456 25.55 13.47 22.09
N ALA A 457 24.28 13.35 22.50
CA ALA A 457 23.35 14.48 22.64
C ALA A 457 23.84 15.58 23.60
N LYS A 458 24.67 15.24 24.60
CA LYS A 458 25.22 16.20 25.56
C LYS A 458 26.10 17.27 24.93
N SER A 459 26.63 17.01 23.72
CA SER A 459 27.45 17.97 22.98
C SER A 459 26.64 18.88 22.04
N ILE A 460 25.33 18.65 21.91
CA ILE A 460 24.43 19.40 21.04
C ILE A 460 23.89 20.62 21.79
N ASP A 461 23.97 21.78 21.16
CA ASP A 461 23.30 22.99 21.65
C ASP A 461 21.78 22.90 21.39
N SER A 462 21.03 22.57 22.44
CA SER A 462 19.57 22.46 22.42
C SER A 462 18.85 23.78 22.74
N SER A 463 19.56 24.92 22.82
CA SER A 463 18.97 26.22 23.20
C SER A 463 17.86 26.73 22.29
N ARG A 464 17.80 26.24 21.04
CA ARG A 464 16.76 26.61 20.06
C ARG A 464 15.46 25.85 20.25
N LEU A 465 15.47 24.73 20.96
CA LEU A 465 14.30 23.89 21.12
C LEU A 465 13.28 24.51 22.10
N PRO A 466 11.98 24.32 21.84
CA PRO A 466 10.95 24.72 22.79
C PRO A 466 11.02 23.88 24.07
N SER A 467 10.29 24.31 25.10
CA SER A 467 10.09 23.50 26.30
C SER A 467 9.43 22.17 25.93
N PHE A 468 10.03 21.06 26.35
CA PHE A 468 9.46 19.74 26.13
C PHE A 468 8.14 19.57 26.93
N PRO A 469 7.13 18.86 26.40
CA PRO A 469 5.87 18.65 27.10
C PRO A 469 6.06 17.92 28.42
N LYS A 470 5.12 18.07 29.35
CA LYS A 470 5.17 17.35 30.64
C LYS A 470 4.54 15.96 30.48
N ALA A 471 5.26 14.94 30.94
CA ALA A 471 4.73 13.57 31.00
C ALA A 471 3.66 13.43 32.10
N ASP A 472 2.57 12.73 31.78
CA ASP A 472 1.57 12.25 32.73
C ASP A 472 1.06 10.88 32.31
N LYS A 473 1.63 9.82 32.91
CA LYS A 473 1.25 8.42 32.61
C LYS A 473 -0.23 8.15 32.86
N SER A 474 -0.83 8.78 33.86
CA SER A 474 -2.23 8.55 34.23
C SER A 474 -3.21 9.02 33.15
N ARG A 475 -2.78 9.96 32.28
CA ARG A 475 -3.59 10.48 31.18
C ARG A 475 -3.58 9.60 29.93
N VAL A 476 -2.57 8.74 29.77
CA VAL A 476 -2.36 7.95 28.54
C VAL A 476 -2.36 6.44 28.75
N GLU A 477 -2.36 5.95 30.00
CA GLU A 477 -2.30 4.51 30.31
C GLU A 477 -3.43 3.68 29.71
N SER A 478 -4.62 4.28 29.55
CA SER A 478 -5.81 3.63 28.97
C SER A 478 -5.96 3.85 27.46
N LEU A 479 -5.02 4.57 26.85
CA LEU A 479 -5.03 4.85 25.42
C LEU A 479 -4.19 3.81 24.66
N HIS A 480 -4.53 3.59 23.40
CA HIS A 480 -3.84 2.68 22.49
C HIS A 480 -3.31 3.44 21.28
N LEU A 481 -2.11 3.10 20.83
CA LEU A 481 -1.60 3.59 19.54
C LEU A 481 -2.19 2.73 18.42
N MET A 482 -2.78 3.38 17.43
CA MET A 482 -3.40 2.71 16.30
C MET A 482 -3.31 3.59 15.05
N ASP A 483 -3.17 2.97 13.88
CA ASP A 483 -3.29 3.67 12.59
C ASP A 483 -4.71 3.53 12.00
N GLY A 484 -5.07 4.41 11.06
CA GLY A 484 -6.42 4.41 10.49
C GLY A 484 -6.77 3.16 9.68
N THR A 485 -5.77 2.50 9.11
CA THR A 485 -5.90 1.19 8.46
C THR A 485 -6.41 0.13 9.46
N THR A 486 -5.73 0.01 10.59
CA THR A 486 -6.03 -0.95 11.65
C THR A 486 -7.36 -0.61 12.31
N ALA A 487 -7.63 0.69 12.55
CA ALA A 487 -8.90 1.15 13.11
C ALA A 487 -10.09 0.81 12.20
N SER A 488 -9.97 1.05 10.89
CA SER A 488 -11.02 0.68 9.92
C SER A 488 -11.20 -0.84 9.87
N GLY A 489 -10.10 -1.60 9.88
CA GLY A 489 -10.12 -3.05 9.95
C GLY A 489 -10.89 -3.59 11.16
N PHE A 490 -10.60 -3.08 12.37
CA PHE A 490 -11.37 -3.43 13.57
C PHE A 490 -12.84 -3.03 13.47
N GLY A 491 -13.16 -1.89 12.87
CA GLY A 491 -14.54 -1.51 12.56
C GLY A 491 -15.25 -2.53 11.68
N PHE A 492 -14.58 -3.01 10.63
CA PHE A 492 -15.14 -4.04 9.73
C PHE A 492 -15.32 -5.39 10.42
N LEU A 493 -14.39 -5.79 11.29
CA LEU A 493 -14.55 -6.98 12.13
C LEU A 493 -15.71 -6.83 13.11
N ALA A 494 -15.85 -5.67 13.76
CA ALA A 494 -16.99 -5.36 14.61
C ALA A 494 -18.31 -5.44 13.82
N GLY A 495 -18.31 -5.01 12.56
CA GLY A 495 -19.39 -5.16 11.59
C GLY A 495 -19.71 -6.61 11.19
N GLY A 496 -18.93 -7.60 11.64
CA GLY A 496 -19.12 -9.02 11.32
C GLY A 496 -18.62 -9.40 9.93
N CYS A 497 -17.67 -8.65 9.37
CA CYS A 497 -17.04 -8.97 8.09
C CYS A 497 -16.38 -10.35 8.14
N ASN A 498 -16.80 -11.26 7.26
CA ASN A 498 -16.28 -12.63 7.20
C ASN A 498 -15.88 -13.09 5.78
N PHE A 499 -15.92 -12.17 4.80
CA PHE A 499 -15.36 -12.39 3.46
C PHE A 499 -14.70 -11.12 2.93
N VAL A 500 -13.51 -11.21 2.34
CA VAL A 500 -12.81 -10.09 1.72
C VAL A 500 -12.34 -10.51 0.33
N ALA A 501 -12.71 -9.76 -0.71
CA ALA A 501 -12.14 -9.92 -2.05
C ALA A 501 -11.60 -8.57 -2.53
N SER A 502 -10.32 -8.49 -2.88
CA SER A 502 -9.69 -7.21 -3.24
C SER A 502 -8.48 -7.39 -4.15
N TYR A 503 -8.26 -6.42 -5.04
CA TYR A 503 -7.03 -6.27 -5.80
C TYR A 503 -6.10 -5.26 -5.07
N PRO A 504 -4.80 -5.58 -4.88
CA PRO A 504 -3.90 -4.69 -4.16
C PRO A 504 -3.68 -3.34 -4.87
N MET A 505 -4.03 -2.25 -4.20
CA MET A 505 -3.77 -0.88 -4.65
C MET A 505 -3.52 0.06 -3.47
N SER A 506 -2.44 0.85 -3.49
CA SER A 506 -2.20 1.86 -2.43
C SER A 506 -3.26 2.96 -2.43
N PRO A 507 -3.75 3.44 -1.27
CA PRO A 507 -3.47 2.99 0.10
C PRO A 507 -4.34 1.82 0.63
N SER A 508 -5.25 1.26 -0.16
CA SER A 508 -6.23 0.27 0.34
C SER A 508 -5.64 -1.08 0.74
N THR A 509 -4.44 -1.42 0.24
CA THR A 509 -3.73 -2.67 0.57
C THR A 509 -3.46 -2.83 2.07
N GLY A 510 -3.33 -1.74 2.83
CA GLY A 510 -3.13 -1.80 4.28
C GLY A 510 -4.25 -2.56 4.98
N VAL A 511 -5.51 -2.23 4.65
CA VAL A 511 -6.69 -2.90 5.23
C VAL A 511 -6.74 -4.37 4.79
N LEU A 512 -6.41 -4.67 3.53
CA LEU A 512 -6.35 -6.05 3.05
C LEU A 512 -5.36 -6.88 3.87
N ASN A 513 -4.17 -6.34 4.14
CA ASN A 513 -3.15 -7.01 4.96
C ASN A 513 -3.60 -7.20 6.41
N PHE A 514 -4.27 -6.21 7.00
CA PHE A 514 -4.83 -6.33 8.35
C PHE A 514 -5.91 -7.43 8.40
N MET A 515 -6.86 -7.44 7.46
CA MET A 515 -7.89 -8.47 7.42
C MET A 515 -7.28 -9.85 7.19
N ALA A 516 -6.22 -9.95 6.38
CA ALA A 516 -5.48 -11.20 6.19
C ALA A 516 -4.80 -11.70 7.47
N SER A 517 -4.20 -10.81 8.27
CA SER A 517 -3.58 -11.20 9.54
C SER A 517 -4.61 -11.68 10.57
N MET A 518 -5.84 -11.17 10.50
CA MET A 518 -6.96 -11.55 11.37
C MET A 518 -7.78 -12.74 10.85
N SER A 519 -7.52 -13.21 9.63
CA SER A 519 -8.37 -14.21 8.93
C SER A 519 -8.58 -15.51 9.71
N LYS A 520 -7.53 -16.02 10.38
CA LYS A 520 -7.63 -17.26 11.17
C LYS A 520 -8.39 -17.09 12.48
N GLU A 521 -8.24 -15.94 13.13
CA GLU A 521 -8.85 -15.68 14.44
C GLU A 521 -10.35 -15.37 14.32
N PHE A 522 -10.75 -14.72 13.21
CA PHE A 522 -12.14 -14.31 12.95
C PHE A 522 -12.83 -15.10 11.83
N GLU A 523 -12.23 -16.22 11.40
CA GLU A 523 -12.77 -17.11 10.35
C GLU A 523 -13.16 -16.38 9.04
N ILE A 524 -12.30 -15.47 8.59
CA ILE A 524 -12.52 -14.65 7.41
C ILE A 524 -11.99 -15.38 6.18
N ALA A 525 -12.84 -15.58 5.17
CA ALA A 525 -12.40 -15.99 3.86
C ALA A 525 -11.82 -14.79 3.10
N LEU A 526 -10.58 -14.90 2.61
CA LEU A 526 -9.92 -13.81 1.91
C LEU A 526 -9.42 -14.27 0.53
N GLU A 527 -9.75 -13.50 -0.49
CA GLU A 527 -9.33 -13.72 -1.87
C GLU A 527 -8.63 -12.47 -2.41
N GLN A 528 -7.42 -12.66 -2.93
CA GLN A 528 -6.75 -11.63 -3.73
C GLN A 528 -7.13 -11.85 -5.18
N SER A 529 -8.13 -11.09 -5.66
CA SER A 529 -8.64 -11.27 -7.01
C SER A 529 -7.66 -10.76 -8.08
N GLU A 530 -7.93 -11.13 -9.33
CA GLU A 530 -7.13 -10.77 -10.50
C GLU A 530 -7.23 -9.28 -10.89
N ASP A 531 -8.39 -8.66 -10.61
CA ASP A 531 -8.67 -7.23 -10.81
C ASP A 531 -9.84 -6.75 -9.92
N GLU A 532 -10.15 -5.46 -9.95
CA GLU A 532 -11.24 -4.85 -9.18
C GLU A 532 -12.65 -5.21 -9.68
N ILE A 533 -12.79 -5.62 -10.95
CA ILE A 533 -14.08 -6.09 -11.49
C ILE A 533 -14.43 -7.40 -10.81
N ALA A 534 -13.50 -8.35 -10.77
CA ALA A 534 -13.63 -9.62 -10.06
C ALA A 534 -13.86 -9.39 -8.56
N SER A 535 -13.11 -8.48 -7.93
CA SER A 535 -13.26 -8.16 -6.50
C SER A 535 -14.71 -7.86 -6.11
N LEU A 536 -15.34 -6.86 -6.75
CA LEU A 536 -16.69 -6.45 -6.35
C LEU A 536 -17.74 -7.50 -6.71
N HIS A 537 -17.60 -8.21 -7.83
CA HIS A 537 -18.51 -9.32 -8.16
C HIS A 537 -18.42 -10.47 -7.13
N MET A 538 -17.22 -10.82 -6.66
CA MET A 538 -17.04 -11.79 -5.57
C MET A 538 -17.70 -11.32 -4.27
N VAL A 539 -17.57 -10.04 -3.93
CA VAL A 539 -18.26 -9.44 -2.77
C VAL A 539 -19.78 -9.57 -2.89
N LEU A 540 -20.37 -9.26 -4.05
CA LEU A 540 -21.81 -9.41 -4.26
C LEU A 540 -22.25 -10.88 -4.17
N GLY A 541 -21.48 -11.80 -4.75
CA GLY A 541 -21.73 -13.24 -4.64
C GLY A 541 -21.71 -13.73 -3.19
N ALA A 542 -20.75 -13.23 -2.40
CA ALA A 542 -20.63 -13.55 -0.99
C ALA A 542 -21.82 -13.00 -0.17
N TRP A 543 -22.25 -11.75 -0.41
CA TRP A 543 -23.44 -11.18 0.23
C TRP A 543 -24.73 -11.92 -0.12
N TYR A 544 -24.88 -12.33 -1.38
CA TYR A 544 -25.97 -13.18 -1.83
C TYR A 544 -25.98 -14.53 -1.10
N ALA A 545 -24.82 -15.15 -0.90
CA ALA A 545 -24.66 -16.38 -0.13
C ALA A 545 -24.86 -16.21 1.40
N GLY A 546 -25.01 -14.97 1.88
CA GLY A 546 -25.21 -14.67 3.29
C GLY A 546 -23.92 -14.39 4.06
N ALA A 547 -22.78 -14.15 3.42
CA ALA A 547 -21.62 -13.54 4.06
C ALA A 547 -21.83 -12.03 4.26
N ARG A 548 -20.98 -11.42 5.09
CA ARG A 548 -20.79 -9.96 5.14
C ARG A 548 -19.44 -9.68 4.51
N ALA A 549 -19.47 -9.16 3.28
CA ALA A 549 -18.28 -9.07 2.44
C ALA A 549 -17.77 -7.64 2.23
N LEU A 550 -16.45 -7.50 2.17
CA LEU A 550 -15.71 -6.25 1.96
C LEU A 550 -14.87 -6.33 0.68
N THR A 551 -14.78 -5.21 -0.04
CA THR A 551 -13.66 -4.96 -0.95
C THR A 551 -12.92 -3.67 -0.56
N THR A 552 -11.61 -3.65 -0.75
CA THR A 552 -10.77 -2.48 -0.52
C THR A 552 -10.17 -2.01 -1.85
N THR A 553 -10.27 -0.71 -2.14
CA THR A 553 -9.80 -0.12 -3.39
C THR A 553 -9.47 1.37 -3.22
N SER A 554 -9.11 2.02 -4.32
CA SER A 554 -8.80 3.44 -4.45
C SER A 554 -9.40 3.96 -5.77
N GLY A 555 -9.23 5.23 -6.11
CA GLY A 555 -9.97 5.89 -7.19
C GLY A 555 -10.00 5.13 -8.53
N GLY A 556 -8.83 4.67 -9.01
CA GLY A 556 -8.74 3.95 -10.29
C GLY A 556 -9.48 2.61 -10.31
N GLY A 557 -9.38 1.85 -9.22
CA GLY A 557 -10.07 0.56 -9.08
C GLY A 557 -11.57 0.71 -8.86
N PHE A 558 -11.99 1.72 -8.09
CA PHE A 558 -13.40 2.05 -7.92
C PHE A 558 -14.07 2.44 -9.25
N ALA A 559 -13.35 3.10 -10.16
CA ALA A 559 -13.86 3.39 -11.50
C ALA A 559 -14.19 2.10 -12.29
N LEU A 560 -13.41 1.03 -12.13
CA LEU A 560 -13.67 -0.28 -12.76
C LEU A 560 -14.88 -1.00 -12.13
N MET A 561 -15.17 -0.73 -10.86
CA MET A 561 -16.27 -1.32 -10.11
C MET A 561 -17.66 -0.76 -10.49
N GLY A 562 -17.75 0.29 -11.32
CA GLY A 562 -19.00 1.02 -11.58
C GLY A 562 -20.16 0.16 -12.12
N GLU A 563 -19.87 -0.86 -12.93
CA GLU A 563 -20.89 -1.80 -13.42
C GLU A 563 -21.45 -2.66 -12.28
N ALA A 564 -20.57 -3.29 -11.50
CA ALA A 564 -20.96 -4.11 -10.34
C ALA A 564 -21.68 -3.28 -9.26
N LEU A 565 -21.33 -2.01 -9.09
CA LEU A 565 -22.07 -1.10 -8.21
C LEU A 565 -23.52 -0.89 -8.68
N SER A 566 -23.74 -0.83 -10.00
CA SER A 566 -25.09 -0.76 -10.59
C SER A 566 -25.86 -2.06 -10.35
N LEU A 567 -25.18 -3.20 -10.47
CA LEU A 567 -25.75 -4.52 -10.17
C LEU A 567 -26.17 -4.63 -8.70
N SER A 568 -25.36 -4.16 -7.75
CA SER A 568 -25.72 -4.08 -6.32
C SER A 568 -27.01 -3.29 -6.11
N GLY A 569 -27.14 -2.12 -6.74
CA GLY A 569 -28.33 -1.28 -6.68
C GLY A 569 -29.58 -1.94 -7.28
N MET A 570 -29.45 -2.59 -8.45
CA MET A 570 -30.56 -3.25 -9.12
C MET A 570 -31.03 -4.50 -8.37
N SER A 571 -30.09 -5.38 -8.02
CA SER A 571 -30.39 -6.67 -7.37
C SER A 571 -30.65 -6.55 -5.87
N GLU A 572 -30.49 -5.34 -5.30
CA GLU A 572 -30.60 -5.04 -3.88
C GLU A 572 -29.69 -5.97 -3.03
N VAL A 573 -28.51 -6.29 -3.55
CA VAL A 573 -27.49 -7.06 -2.85
C VAL A 573 -26.58 -6.06 -2.13
N PRO A 574 -26.41 -6.17 -0.79
CA PRO A 574 -25.52 -5.30 -0.04
C PRO A 574 -24.08 -5.35 -0.57
N ALA A 575 -23.34 -4.27 -0.35
CA ALA A 575 -21.90 -4.23 -0.58
C ALA A 575 -21.26 -3.22 0.37
N VAL A 576 -20.07 -3.53 0.88
CA VAL A 576 -19.24 -2.57 1.62
C VAL A 576 -17.94 -2.39 0.84
N ILE A 577 -17.64 -1.15 0.48
CA ILE A 577 -16.49 -0.78 -0.35
C ILE A 577 -15.65 0.23 0.42
N TYR A 578 -14.44 -0.17 0.83
CA TYR A 578 -13.45 0.75 1.38
C TYR A 578 -12.73 1.46 0.23
N LEU A 579 -13.08 2.72 0.00
CA LEU A 579 -12.47 3.59 -1.01
C LEU A 579 -11.43 4.49 -0.35
N ALA A 580 -10.18 4.05 -0.38
CA ALA A 580 -9.03 4.78 0.14
C ALA A 580 -8.56 5.81 -0.89
N GLN A 581 -9.01 7.05 -0.76
CA GLN A 581 -8.78 8.10 -1.75
C GLN A 581 -7.32 8.52 -1.81
N ARG A 582 -6.88 8.91 -3.01
CA ARG A 582 -5.55 9.45 -3.31
C ARG A 582 -5.68 10.42 -4.50
N PRO A 583 -4.73 11.35 -4.70
CA PRO A 583 -4.80 12.30 -5.81
C PRO A 583 -4.93 11.60 -7.15
N GLY A 584 -5.98 11.94 -7.90
CA GLY A 584 -6.19 11.59 -9.30
C GLY A 584 -5.77 12.72 -10.24
N PRO A 585 -6.26 12.74 -11.51
CA PRO A 585 -6.97 11.66 -12.21
C PRO A 585 -6.03 10.52 -12.65
N ALA A 586 -6.62 9.43 -13.15
CA ALA A 586 -5.90 8.22 -13.59
C ALA A 586 -5.00 7.66 -12.47
N THR A 587 -3.71 7.42 -12.73
CA THR A 587 -2.77 6.95 -11.70
C THR A 587 -2.50 8.02 -10.63
N GLY A 588 -2.52 9.30 -11.03
CA GLY A 588 -2.29 10.45 -10.17
C GLY A 588 -1.03 10.35 -9.30
N MET A 589 -1.17 10.57 -7.98
CA MET A 589 -0.08 10.45 -6.99
C MET A 589 -0.38 9.32 -5.98
N PRO A 590 0.08 8.08 -6.23
CA PRO A 590 -0.33 6.90 -5.48
C PRO A 590 -0.01 6.87 -3.98
N THR A 591 0.89 7.73 -3.51
CA THR A 591 1.43 7.76 -2.14
C THR A 591 1.21 9.11 -1.46
N ARG A 592 0.14 9.80 -1.85
CA ARG A 592 -0.25 11.14 -1.40
C ARG A 592 -1.73 11.16 -1.06
N SER A 593 -2.19 12.18 -0.35
CA SER A 593 -3.58 12.27 0.11
C SER A 593 -4.40 13.27 -0.69
N GLU A 594 -5.66 12.94 -0.95
CA GLU A 594 -6.69 13.82 -1.50
C GLU A 594 -8.07 13.21 -1.22
N GLN A 595 -9.07 14.08 -1.03
CA GLN A 595 -10.51 13.76 -0.93
C GLN A 595 -11.22 13.99 -2.29
N GLY A 596 -10.58 13.56 -3.38
CA GLY A 596 -10.97 13.88 -4.76
C GLY A 596 -12.03 12.96 -5.36
N ASP A 597 -12.39 11.86 -4.69
CA ASP A 597 -13.25 10.82 -5.29
C ASP A 597 -14.73 10.94 -4.88
N LEU A 598 -15.13 11.97 -4.11
CA LEU A 598 -16.52 12.13 -3.65
C LEU A 598 -17.53 12.16 -4.81
N ASN A 599 -17.25 12.94 -5.86
CA ASN A 599 -18.11 13.00 -7.04
C ASN A 599 -18.20 11.64 -7.75
N MET A 600 -17.11 10.89 -7.81
CA MET A 600 -17.11 9.54 -8.38
C MET A 600 -17.94 8.58 -7.50
N ALA A 601 -17.79 8.62 -6.18
CA ALA A 601 -18.60 7.83 -5.25
C ALA A 601 -20.11 8.18 -5.35
N LEU A 602 -20.44 9.45 -5.55
CA LEU A 602 -21.81 9.95 -5.70
C LEU A 602 -22.47 9.53 -7.02
N HIS A 603 -21.70 9.43 -8.10
CA HIS A 603 -22.24 9.35 -9.46
C HIS A 603 -21.85 8.09 -10.24
N SER A 604 -20.98 7.24 -9.70
CA SER A 604 -20.65 5.94 -10.30
C SER A 604 -21.85 5.00 -10.28
N GLY A 605 -21.94 4.21 -11.35
CA GLY A 605 -23.03 3.29 -11.63
C GLY A 605 -24.14 3.91 -12.48
N HIS A 606 -24.63 3.16 -13.46
CA HIS A 606 -25.65 3.62 -14.39
C HIS A 606 -27.05 3.36 -13.82
N GLY A 607 -27.94 4.34 -14.00
CA GLY A 607 -29.28 4.32 -13.42
C GLY A 607 -29.32 4.80 -11.95
N PRO A 608 -30.48 5.29 -11.47
CA PRO A 608 -30.62 5.71 -10.08
C PRO A 608 -30.80 4.51 -9.16
N PHE A 609 -30.05 4.49 -8.06
CA PHE A 609 -30.21 3.53 -6.96
C PHE A 609 -29.69 4.14 -5.66
N PRO A 610 -30.27 3.76 -4.51
CA PRO A 610 -29.81 4.22 -3.20
C PRO A 610 -28.38 3.75 -2.92
N ARG A 611 -27.58 4.62 -2.32
CA ARG A 611 -26.24 4.31 -1.80
C ARG A 611 -25.98 5.13 -0.56
N ILE A 612 -25.05 4.68 0.26
CA ILE A 612 -24.62 5.39 1.45
C ILE A 612 -23.14 5.72 1.30
N ILE A 613 -22.75 6.92 1.69
CA ILE A 613 -21.35 7.34 1.70
C ILE A 613 -20.99 7.84 3.09
N LEU A 614 -20.09 7.10 3.75
CA LEU A 614 -19.53 7.43 5.06
C LEU A 614 -18.07 7.88 4.86
N ALA A 615 -17.63 8.87 5.61
CA ALA A 615 -16.30 9.47 5.54
C ALA A 615 -15.80 9.77 6.96
N PRO A 616 -15.31 8.78 7.71
CA PRO A 616 -14.72 9.00 9.03
C PRO A 616 -13.60 10.05 9.01
N GLY A 617 -13.52 10.84 10.08
CA GLY A 617 -12.48 11.86 10.27
C GLY A 617 -11.48 11.57 11.38
N SER A 618 -11.69 10.52 12.17
CA SER A 618 -10.82 10.12 13.30
C SER A 618 -10.71 8.61 13.40
N LEU A 619 -9.72 8.11 14.15
CA LEU A 619 -9.56 6.67 14.39
C LEU A 619 -10.78 6.04 15.07
N ARG A 620 -11.41 6.79 15.99
CA ARG A 620 -12.63 6.32 16.66
C ARG A 620 -13.79 6.20 15.67
N GLU A 621 -13.96 7.21 14.83
CA GLU A 621 -14.94 7.13 13.75
C GLU A 621 -14.65 5.98 12.78
N CYS A 622 -13.37 5.65 12.54
CA CYS A 622 -13.05 4.51 11.69
C CYS A 622 -13.61 3.18 12.24
N VAL A 623 -13.58 3.00 13.56
CA VAL A 623 -14.16 1.81 14.20
C VAL A 623 -15.69 1.89 14.18
N ASP A 624 -16.26 2.98 14.68
CA ASP A 624 -17.71 3.14 14.86
C ASP A 624 -18.46 3.06 13.51
N TYR A 625 -17.96 3.78 12.50
CA TYR A 625 -18.60 3.82 11.19
C TYR A 625 -18.18 2.65 10.30
N GLY A 626 -17.07 1.97 10.61
CA GLY A 626 -16.70 0.70 9.99
C GLY A 626 -17.72 -0.40 10.34
N TYR A 627 -18.14 -0.46 11.60
CA TYR A 627 -19.25 -1.31 12.03
C TYR A 627 -20.55 -0.89 11.34
N LEU A 628 -20.87 0.41 11.39
CA LEU A 628 -22.11 0.94 10.85
C LEU A 628 -22.24 0.68 9.34
N ALA A 629 -21.15 0.65 8.59
CA ALA A 629 -21.18 0.33 7.18
C ALA A 629 -21.81 -1.03 6.89
N PHE A 630 -21.47 -2.07 7.66
CA PHE A 630 -22.08 -3.40 7.49
C PHE A 630 -23.52 -3.44 7.98
N GLU A 631 -23.80 -2.76 9.08
CA GLU A 631 -25.14 -2.66 9.65
C GLU A 631 -26.13 -2.03 8.66
N LEU A 632 -25.75 -0.90 8.06
CA LEU A 632 -26.58 -0.20 7.09
C LEU A 632 -26.69 -0.95 5.75
N ALA A 633 -25.58 -1.53 5.27
CA ALA A 633 -25.58 -2.31 4.03
C ALA A 633 -26.59 -3.46 4.12
N ASP A 634 -26.57 -4.21 5.23
CA ASP A 634 -27.46 -5.35 5.46
C ASP A 634 -28.92 -4.90 5.66
N ARG A 635 -29.15 -3.88 6.52
CA ARG A 635 -30.50 -3.39 6.86
C ARG A 635 -31.23 -2.80 5.65
N TYR A 636 -30.53 -1.99 4.85
CA TYR A 636 -31.13 -1.26 3.73
C TYR A 636 -30.85 -1.89 2.37
N GLN A 637 -30.10 -3.00 2.32
CA GLN A 637 -29.85 -3.77 1.10
C GLN A 637 -29.34 -2.86 -0.02
N SER A 638 -28.35 -2.04 0.33
CA SER A 638 -27.82 -0.97 -0.50
C SER A 638 -26.29 -0.93 -0.35
N PRO A 639 -25.55 -0.51 -1.38
CA PRO A 639 -24.11 -0.38 -1.28
C PRO A 639 -23.72 0.75 -0.31
N VAL A 640 -22.73 0.50 0.52
CA VAL A 640 -22.06 1.47 1.38
C VAL A 640 -20.65 1.70 0.85
N ILE A 641 -20.37 2.94 0.50
CA ILE A 641 -19.03 3.40 0.11
C ILE A 641 -18.44 4.09 1.34
N TYR A 642 -17.40 3.48 1.89
CA TYR A 642 -16.67 3.99 3.03
C TYR A 642 -15.42 4.72 2.52
N LEU A 643 -15.44 6.04 2.57
CA LEU A 643 -14.36 6.92 2.14
C LEU A 643 -13.30 7.04 3.23
N SER A 644 -12.07 6.75 2.88
CA SER A 644 -10.87 7.11 3.63
C SER A 644 -9.93 7.87 2.69
N ASP A 645 -8.72 8.17 3.11
CA ASP A 645 -7.65 8.70 2.26
C ASP A 645 -6.28 8.25 2.77
N GLN A 646 -5.24 8.45 1.96
CA GLN A 646 -3.87 8.08 2.33
C GLN A 646 -3.46 8.64 3.70
N TYR A 647 -3.85 9.89 4.00
CA TYR A 647 -3.49 10.53 5.25
C TYR A 647 -4.13 9.84 6.45
N LEU A 648 -5.44 9.60 6.44
CA LEU A 648 -6.10 8.92 7.56
C LEU A 648 -5.62 7.47 7.68
N ALA A 649 -5.42 6.77 6.56
CA ALA A 649 -4.99 5.37 6.55
C ALA A 649 -3.60 5.15 7.18
N ASP A 650 -2.66 6.08 6.97
CA ASP A 650 -1.26 5.96 7.41
C ASP A 650 -0.95 6.69 8.72
N SER A 651 -1.79 7.64 9.14
CA SER A 651 -1.55 8.38 10.37
C SER A 651 -1.81 7.51 11.59
N MET A 652 -0.91 7.61 12.57
CA MET A 652 -1.06 6.95 13.86
C MET A 652 -1.42 8.00 14.91
N ALA A 653 -2.39 7.68 15.75
CA ALA A 653 -2.75 8.50 16.89
C ALA A 653 -3.18 7.60 18.05
N MET A 654 -3.52 8.22 19.16
CA MET A 654 -4.01 7.50 20.32
C MET A 654 -5.54 7.45 20.35
N ILE A 655 -6.08 6.27 20.64
CA ILE A 655 -7.52 6.02 20.77
C ILE A 655 -7.82 5.46 22.16
N ASP A 656 -8.94 5.87 22.75
CA ASP A 656 -9.45 5.25 23.98
C ASP A 656 -9.77 3.76 23.78
N ASP A 657 -9.82 3.01 24.88
CA ASP A 657 -10.38 1.66 24.91
C ASP A 657 -11.73 1.59 24.17
N VAL A 658 -11.84 0.62 23.27
CA VAL A 658 -13.07 0.33 22.54
C VAL A 658 -13.76 -0.87 23.17
N ASP A 659 -14.96 -0.66 23.71
CA ASP A 659 -15.82 -1.75 24.14
C ASP A 659 -16.48 -2.41 22.93
N PHE A 660 -15.81 -3.44 22.38
CA PHE A 660 -16.33 -4.17 21.23
C PHE A 660 -17.62 -4.94 21.52
N SER A 661 -17.99 -5.16 22.79
CA SER A 661 -19.24 -5.84 23.15
C SER A 661 -20.48 -4.98 22.88
N ALA A 662 -20.30 -3.67 22.69
CA ALA A 662 -21.38 -2.74 22.35
C ALA A 662 -21.82 -2.81 20.86
N TYR A 663 -21.06 -3.48 19.99
CA TYR A 663 -21.39 -3.61 18.57
C TYR A 663 -22.13 -4.92 18.30
N GLU A 664 -23.46 -4.84 18.21
CA GLU A 664 -24.29 -6.00 17.92
C GLU A 664 -24.23 -6.34 16.42
N GLN A 665 -23.74 -7.53 16.07
CA GLN A 665 -23.67 -8.01 14.67
C GLN A 665 -25.03 -8.49 14.14
N ARG A 666 -26.07 -7.63 14.22
CA ARG A 666 -27.45 -7.93 13.81
C ARG A 666 -27.51 -8.34 12.34
N ARG A 667 -28.23 -9.40 12.00
CA ARG A 667 -28.37 -9.93 10.64
C ARG A 667 -29.80 -9.73 10.14
N TYR A 668 -29.96 -9.12 8.98
CA TYR A 668 -31.29 -8.83 8.40
C TYR A 668 -31.63 -9.87 7.33
N ILE A 669 -31.75 -11.12 7.76
CA ILE A 669 -32.12 -12.24 6.89
C ILE A 669 -33.40 -12.91 7.39
N THR A 670 -34.24 -13.38 6.46
CA THR A 670 -35.46 -14.14 6.77
C THR A 670 -35.32 -15.58 6.36
N HIS A 671 -35.92 -16.49 7.14
CA HIS A 671 -36.13 -17.87 6.72
C HIS A 671 -37.17 -17.88 5.59
N THR A 672 -36.83 -18.47 4.44
CA THR A 672 -37.71 -18.46 3.27
C THR A 672 -38.71 -19.61 3.29
N ASP A 673 -39.95 -19.37 2.86
CA ASP A 673 -40.94 -20.41 2.57
C ASP A 673 -41.02 -20.66 1.06
N SER A 674 -41.78 -21.68 0.63
CA SER A 674 -41.88 -22.06 -0.78
C SER A 674 -42.47 -20.98 -1.70
N GLU A 675 -43.15 -19.96 -1.16
CA GLU A 675 -43.78 -18.86 -1.91
C GLU A 675 -42.99 -17.55 -1.80
N TYR A 676 -41.78 -17.60 -1.24
CA TYR A 676 -40.94 -16.42 -1.00
C TYR A 676 -40.70 -15.57 -2.26
N GLU A 677 -40.92 -14.27 -2.12
CA GLU A 677 -40.72 -13.26 -3.17
C GLU A 677 -39.64 -12.26 -2.72
N ARG A 678 -38.48 -12.29 -3.39
CA ARG A 678 -37.30 -11.50 -3.01
C ARG A 678 -37.52 -10.00 -3.06
N TYR A 679 -38.36 -9.53 -3.98
CA TYR A 679 -38.52 -8.10 -4.30
C TYR A 679 -39.92 -7.59 -3.97
N VAL A 680 -40.59 -8.21 -2.99
CA VAL A 680 -41.92 -7.76 -2.53
C VAL A 680 -41.91 -6.28 -2.16
N GLU A 681 -42.94 -5.57 -2.58
CA GLU A 681 -43.08 -4.15 -2.28
C GLU A 681 -43.39 -3.93 -0.79
N THR A 682 -42.62 -3.07 -0.13
CA THR A 682 -42.83 -2.65 1.25
C THR A 682 -42.91 -1.12 1.34
N PRO A 683 -43.52 -0.56 2.42
CA PRO A 683 -43.63 0.88 2.60
C PRO A 683 -42.28 1.61 2.61
N ASN A 684 -41.25 1.03 3.23
CA ASN A 684 -39.89 1.58 3.27
C ASN A 684 -39.01 1.12 2.09
N GLY A 685 -39.55 0.31 1.16
CA GLY A 685 -38.83 -0.20 0.00
C GLY A 685 -37.88 -1.39 0.29
N VAL A 686 -37.67 -1.75 1.55
CA VAL A 686 -36.81 -2.87 1.96
C VAL A 686 -37.63 -4.15 2.01
N SER A 687 -37.36 -5.09 1.10
CA SER A 687 -38.00 -6.42 1.09
C SER A 687 -37.32 -7.35 2.10
N PRO A 688 -38.01 -8.32 2.70
CA PRO A 688 -37.36 -9.38 3.46
C PRO A 688 -36.29 -10.08 2.60
N ARG A 689 -35.07 -10.22 3.12
CA ARG A 689 -33.94 -10.81 2.39
C ARG A 689 -33.70 -12.25 2.82
N GLY A 690 -33.98 -13.19 1.93
CA GLY A 690 -33.56 -14.58 2.05
C GLY A 690 -32.11 -14.78 1.62
N VAL A 691 -31.49 -15.86 2.11
CA VAL A 691 -30.21 -16.35 1.62
C VAL A 691 -30.36 -17.81 1.16
N PRO A 692 -29.62 -18.26 0.13
CA PRO A 692 -29.73 -19.63 -0.35
C PRO A 692 -29.56 -20.66 0.77
N ALA A 693 -30.37 -21.72 0.72
CA ALA A 693 -30.41 -22.80 1.70
C ALA A 693 -30.81 -22.40 3.15
N PHE A 694 -31.28 -21.17 3.38
CA PHE A 694 -31.91 -20.75 4.64
C PHE A 694 -33.44 -20.69 4.49
N GLY A 695 -34.04 -21.86 4.26
CA GLY A 695 -35.47 -22.05 4.02
C GLY A 695 -35.76 -22.90 2.79
N GLU A 696 -37.04 -22.97 2.41
CA GLU A 696 -37.53 -23.77 1.27
C GLU A 696 -37.68 -22.94 -0.02
N GLY A 697 -37.70 -21.61 0.11
CA GLY A 697 -37.93 -20.69 -1.00
C GLY A 697 -36.74 -20.51 -1.91
N LEU A 698 -37.03 -20.27 -3.19
CA LEU A 698 -36.02 -19.91 -4.18
C LEU A 698 -35.57 -18.47 -3.97
N VAL A 699 -34.29 -18.29 -3.66
CA VAL A 699 -33.67 -16.97 -3.58
C VAL A 699 -33.04 -16.67 -4.93
N CYS A 700 -33.68 -15.82 -5.72
CA CYS A 700 -33.19 -15.38 -7.02
C CYS A 700 -32.61 -13.95 -6.93
N SER A 701 -31.65 -13.65 -7.80
CA SER A 701 -31.02 -12.33 -7.93
C SER A 701 -30.89 -12.02 -9.42
N GLU A 702 -31.31 -10.82 -9.84
CA GLU A 702 -31.43 -10.45 -11.25
C GLU A 702 -30.88 -9.04 -11.51
N GLY A 703 -30.19 -8.86 -12.64
CA GLY A 703 -29.63 -7.58 -13.10
C GLY A 703 -30.52 -6.83 -14.09
N HIS A 704 -31.48 -7.51 -14.73
CA HIS A 704 -32.55 -6.85 -15.47
C HIS A 704 -33.59 -6.24 -14.52
N GLU A 705 -34.49 -5.39 -15.04
CA GLU A 705 -35.70 -5.10 -14.27
C GLU A 705 -36.51 -6.38 -14.09
N HIS A 706 -37.10 -6.53 -12.90
CA HIS A 706 -37.72 -7.77 -12.48
C HIS A 706 -39.00 -7.54 -11.67
N ASP A 707 -39.84 -8.56 -11.59
CA ASP A 707 -40.99 -8.59 -10.68
C ASP A 707 -40.60 -9.05 -9.27
N GLU A 708 -41.58 -9.17 -8.38
CA GLU A 708 -41.42 -9.57 -6.98
C GLU A 708 -40.72 -10.93 -6.82
N ARG A 709 -40.89 -11.83 -7.80
CA ARG A 709 -40.29 -13.18 -7.87
C ARG A 709 -38.96 -13.22 -8.62
N SER A 710 -38.37 -12.07 -8.93
CA SER A 710 -37.11 -11.95 -9.69
C SER A 710 -37.22 -12.37 -11.16
N GLN A 711 -38.42 -12.47 -11.74
CA GLN A 711 -38.57 -12.76 -13.17
C GLN A 711 -38.35 -11.50 -13.98
N ILE A 712 -37.56 -11.62 -15.06
CA ILE A 712 -37.28 -10.51 -15.98
C ILE A 712 -38.59 -9.94 -16.54
N THR A 713 -38.72 -8.62 -16.53
CA THR A 713 -39.91 -7.93 -17.02
C THR A 713 -39.58 -6.64 -17.78
N GLU A 714 -40.34 -6.38 -18.82
CA GLU A 714 -40.35 -5.10 -19.55
C GLU A 714 -41.71 -4.37 -19.39
N ASP A 715 -42.56 -4.81 -18.46
CA ASP A 715 -43.84 -4.15 -18.20
C ASP A 715 -43.63 -2.73 -17.64
N TYR A 716 -44.19 -1.74 -18.33
CA TYR A 716 -44.00 -0.34 -17.99
C TYR A 716 -44.54 0.04 -16.61
N ASN A 717 -45.63 -0.59 -16.15
CA ASN A 717 -46.20 -0.31 -14.84
C ASN A 717 -45.34 -0.94 -13.75
N LYS A 718 -44.88 -2.18 -13.95
CA LYS A 718 -44.01 -2.88 -13.01
C LYS A 718 -42.67 -2.16 -12.85
N ARG A 719 -42.09 -1.64 -13.95
CA ARG A 719 -40.90 -0.78 -13.91
C ARG A 719 -41.09 0.41 -12.98
N VAL A 720 -42.22 1.12 -13.06
CA VAL A 720 -42.50 2.27 -12.18
C VAL A 720 -42.58 1.83 -10.71
N VAL A 721 -43.28 0.72 -10.43
CA VAL A 721 -43.42 0.20 -9.06
C VAL A 721 -42.04 -0.17 -8.47
N MET A 722 -41.24 -0.95 -9.19
CA MET A 722 -39.95 -1.43 -8.68
C MET A 722 -38.89 -0.33 -8.59
N ALA A 723 -38.89 0.63 -9.52
CA ALA A 723 -38.06 1.81 -9.42
C ALA A 723 -38.42 2.66 -8.19
N ASN A 724 -39.73 2.90 -7.96
CA ASN A 724 -40.19 3.65 -6.79
C ASN A 724 -39.90 2.92 -5.48
N LYS A 725 -40.02 1.58 -5.44
CA LYS A 725 -39.62 0.76 -4.30
C LYS A 725 -38.16 1.00 -3.93
N ARG A 726 -37.24 0.91 -4.89
CA ARG A 726 -35.81 1.18 -4.65
C ARG A 726 -35.56 2.63 -4.22
N ALA A 727 -36.29 3.60 -4.77
CA ALA A 727 -36.21 5.01 -4.37
C ALA A 727 -36.67 5.26 -2.92
N ARG A 728 -37.71 4.58 -2.43
CA ARG A 728 -38.16 4.71 -1.03
C ARG A 728 -37.11 4.27 -0.01
N LYS A 729 -36.18 3.38 -0.38
CA LYS A 729 -35.04 3.06 0.48
C LYS A 729 -34.15 4.29 0.70
N GLU A 730 -33.96 5.13 -0.32
CA GLU A 730 -33.22 6.39 -0.19
C GLU A 730 -33.93 7.35 0.77
N GLU A 731 -35.26 7.45 0.70
CA GLU A 731 -36.05 8.26 1.64
C GLU A 731 -35.86 7.79 3.09
N ALA A 732 -35.84 6.47 3.32
CA ALA A 732 -35.57 5.91 4.64
C ALA A 732 -34.12 6.20 5.10
N LEU A 733 -33.14 6.11 4.20
CA LEU A 733 -31.74 6.44 4.49
C LEU A 733 -31.52 7.92 4.82
N ILE A 734 -32.27 8.83 4.20
CA ILE A 734 -32.23 10.26 4.55
C ILE A 734 -32.61 10.47 6.02
N LEU A 735 -33.63 9.75 6.50
CA LEU A 735 -34.08 9.84 7.90
C LEU A 735 -33.10 9.16 8.87
N GLU A 736 -32.42 8.11 8.43
CA GLU A 736 -31.40 7.37 9.20
C GLU A 736 -30.06 8.13 9.30
N ALA A 737 -29.78 9.03 8.35
CA ALA A 737 -28.50 9.71 8.28
C ALA A 737 -28.10 10.35 9.62
N ILE A 738 -26.81 10.27 9.96
CA ILE A 738 -26.29 10.77 11.24
C ILE A 738 -26.05 12.28 11.15
N ALA A 739 -26.39 12.99 12.23
CA ALA A 739 -26.15 14.42 12.35
C ALA A 739 -24.64 14.73 12.33
N PRO A 740 -24.20 15.82 11.66
CA PRO A 740 -22.82 16.24 11.75
C PRO A 740 -22.47 16.61 13.20
N GLU A 741 -21.19 16.44 13.53
CA GLU A 741 -20.68 16.82 14.83
C GLU A 741 -20.41 18.32 14.90
N TYR A 742 -20.81 18.96 15.99
CA TYR A 742 -20.57 20.38 16.26
C TYR A 742 -19.59 20.53 17.43
N ILE A 743 -18.51 21.28 17.21
CA ILE A 743 -17.48 21.56 18.24
C ILE A 743 -17.33 23.07 18.37
N GLY A 744 -17.81 23.60 19.49
CA GLY A 744 -17.90 25.05 19.76
C GLY A 744 -19.32 25.59 19.63
N ASP A 745 -19.51 26.85 20.03
CA ASP A 745 -20.82 27.54 20.10
C ASP A 745 -20.85 28.85 19.27
N GLY A 746 -19.90 29.00 18.33
CA GLY A 746 -19.72 30.20 17.52
C GLY A 746 -20.83 30.45 16.47
N ASP A 747 -20.81 31.63 15.84
CA ASP A 747 -21.75 32.03 14.78
C ASP A 747 -21.20 31.86 13.35
N ILE A 748 -19.93 31.46 13.21
CA ILE A 748 -19.23 31.17 11.95
C ILE A 748 -18.87 29.69 11.92
N ALA A 749 -19.46 28.95 10.98
CA ALA A 749 -19.18 27.53 10.81
C ALA A 749 -17.95 27.30 9.93
N VAL A 750 -17.01 26.49 10.41
CA VAL A 750 -15.94 25.89 9.62
C VAL A 750 -16.32 24.43 9.38
N VAL A 751 -16.79 24.14 8.17
CA VAL A 751 -17.36 22.86 7.78
C VAL A 751 -16.28 22.00 7.13
N GLY A 752 -16.15 20.76 7.59
CA GLY A 752 -15.30 19.74 6.98
C GLY A 752 -16.01 18.39 6.90
N TRP A 753 -15.35 17.47 6.22
CA TRP A 753 -15.78 16.08 6.12
C TRP A 753 -14.55 15.17 6.00
N GLY A 754 -14.70 13.89 6.36
CA GLY A 754 -13.59 12.94 6.36
C GLY A 754 -12.39 13.42 7.18
N SER A 755 -11.19 13.09 6.71
CA SER A 755 -9.93 13.33 7.41
C SER A 755 -9.56 14.81 7.69
N THR A 756 -10.30 15.77 7.16
CA THR A 756 -10.10 17.20 7.48
C THR A 756 -10.48 17.55 8.91
N SER A 757 -11.25 16.70 9.60
CA SER A 757 -11.78 16.95 10.95
C SER A 757 -10.71 17.36 11.96
N GLY A 758 -9.65 16.56 12.11
CA GLY A 758 -8.59 16.84 13.10
C GLY A 758 -7.84 18.15 12.81
N ALA A 759 -7.53 18.43 11.54
CA ALA A 759 -6.84 19.65 11.14
C ALA A 759 -7.70 20.90 11.38
N ILE A 760 -9.01 20.83 11.11
CA ILE A 760 -9.95 21.92 11.39
C ILE A 760 -10.09 22.12 12.90
N ALA A 761 -10.26 21.04 13.66
CA ALA A 761 -10.39 21.10 15.13
C ALA A 761 -9.20 21.82 15.76
N GLU A 762 -8.00 21.42 15.37
CA GLU A 762 -6.78 22.01 15.90
C GLU A 762 -6.57 23.44 15.41
N ALA A 763 -6.83 23.74 14.13
CA ALA A 763 -6.74 25.10 13.59
C ALA A 763 -7.71 26.07 14.29
N VAL A 764 -8.97 25.66 14.51
CA VAL A 764 -9.98 26.45 15.25
C VAL A 764 -9.54 26.65 16.70
N LYS A 765 -9.01 25.62 17.36
CA LYS A 765 -8.46 25.73 18.73
C LYS A 765 -7.28 26.70 18.79
N LEU A 766 -6.37 26.66 17.81
CA LEU A 766 -5.21 27.56 17.74
C LEU A 766 -5.59 29.03 17.47
N LEU A 767 -6.71 29.28 16.77
CA LEU A 767 -7.22 30.64 16.56
C LEU A 767 -7.82 31.26 17.83
N ASP A 768 -8.24 30.44 18.80
CA ASP A 768 -8.88 30.84 20.05
C ASP A 768 -9.98 31.89 19.85
N ASN A 769 -10.79 31.71 18.80
CA ASN A 769 -11.83 32.65 18.41
C ASN A 769 -13.21 32.08 18.74
N SER A 770 -13.83 32.62 19.79
CA SER A 770 -15.17 32.23 20.26
C SER A 770 -16.31 32.30 19.23
N ARG A 771 -16.10 32.97 18.09
CA ARG A 771 -17.06 33.03 16.99
C ARG A 771 -17.02 31.82 16.06
N LEU A 772 -16.00 30.99 16.16
CA LEU A 772 -15.86 29.80 15.33
C LEU A 772 -16.54 28.59 15.96
N VAL A 773 -17.13 27.76 15.11
CA VAL A 773 -17.59 26.42 15.43
C VAL A 773 -17.20 25.49 14.30
N GLN A 774 -16.64 24.34 14.63
CA GLN A 774 -16.41 23.29 13.65
C GLN A 774 -17.70 22.50 13.44
N VAL A 775 -17.98 22.16 12.17
CA VAL A 775 -19.05 21.25 11.78
C VAL A 775 -18.44 20.12 10.95
N HIS A 776 -18.40 18.90 11.49
CA HIS A 776 -17.80 17.75 10.82
C HIS A 776 -18.87 16.77 10.32
N PHE A 777 -18.83 16.45 9.03
CA PHE A 777 -19.70 15.46 8.42
C PHE A 777 -18.97 14.12 8.24
N THR A 778 -19.39 13.12 8.99
CA THR A 778 -19.03 11.72 8.71
C THR A 778 -19.99 11.09 7.69
N TRP A 779 -21.27 11.47 7.70
CA TRP A 779 -22.25 11.01 6.72
C TRP A 779 -22.42 12.05 5.61
N VAL A 780 -21.89 11.76 4.41
CA VAL A 780 -21.88 12.73 3.30
C VAL A 780 -22.96 12.47 2.24
N HIS A 781 -23.52 11.25 2.20
CA HIS A 781 -24.67 10.95 1.34
C HIS A 781 -25.49 9.75 1.85
N PRO A 782 -26.84 9.82 1.81
CA PRO A 782 -27.65 11.00 1.48
C PRO A 782 -27.64 12.05 2.59
N LEU A 783 -27.99 13.30 2.30
CA LEU A 783 -28.01 14.39 3.29
C LEU A 783 -29.42 14.59 3.86
N ASN A 784 -29.54 14.65 5.19
CA ASN A 784 -30.80 14.93 5.86
C ASN A 784 -31.13 16.44 5.85
N PRO A 785 -32.29 16.87 5.31
CA PRO A 785 -32.71 18.27 5.31
C PRO A 785 -32.70 18.93 6.70
N GLU A 786 -33.05 18.22 7.77
CA GLU A 786 -33.05 18.77 9.14
C GLU A 786 -31.64 19.18 9.59
N HIS A 787 -30.63 18.38 9.24
CA HIS A 787 -29.22 18.70 9.54
C HIS A 787 -28.76 19.93 8.74
N LEU A 788 -29.24 20.07 7.51
CA LEU A 788 -28.92 21.22 6.66
C LEU A 788 -29.61 22.50 7.13
N GLU A 789 -30.83 22.42 7.67
CA GLU A 789 -31.50 23.56 8.30
C GLU A 789 -30.77 24.04 9.56
N ALA A 790 -30.12 23.15 10.30
CA ALA A 790 -29.25 23.56 11.40
C ALA A 790 -28.04 24.37 10.89
N LEU A 791 -27.42 23.92 9.79
CA LEU A 791 -26.28 24.61 9.17
C LEU A 791 -26.67 26.00 8.63
N LYS A 792 -27.87 26.15 8.05
CA LYS A 792 -28.36 27.45 7.51
C LYS A 792 -28.51 28.57 8.55
N LYS A 793 -28.44 28.25 9.85
CA LYS A 793 -28.55 29.23 10.95
C LYS A 793 -27.26 30.02 11.17
N TYR A 794 -26.11 29.52 10.70
CA TYR A 794 -24.84 30.22 10.87
C TYR A 794 -24.76 31.48 10.02
N LYS A 795 -24.13 32.52 10.57
CA LYS A 795 -23.99 33.82 9.91
C LYS A 795 -23.07 33.75 8.70
N HIS A 796 -21.99 32.99 8.84
CA HIS A 796 -21.04 32.69 7.77
C HIS A 796 -20.67 31.22 7.78
N ILE A 797 -20.49 30.64 6.60
CA ILE A 797 -20.07 29.25 6.41
C ILE A 797 -18.81 29.21 5.55
N ILE A 798 -17.75 28.62 6.09
CA ILE A 798 -16.49 28.33 5.41
C ILE A 798 -16.40 26.82 5.26
N VAL A 799 -16.28 26.31 4.03
CA VAL A 799 -16.08 24.87 3.79
C VAL A 799 -14.61 24.60 3.49
N VAL A 800 -14.02 23.60 4.15
CA VAL A 800 -12.63 23.18 4.00
C VAL A 800 -12.60 21.77 3.39
N GLU A 801 -11.95 21.62 2.24
CA GLU A 801 -11.86 20.33 1.53
C GLU A 801 -10.46 20.08 0.98
N ASN A 802 -10.01 18.82 1.06
CA ASN A 802 -8.74 18.41 0.47
C ASN A 802 -8.95 17.90 -0.97
N ASN A 803 -9.56 18.71 -1.83
CA ASN A 803 -9.78 18.42 -3.24
C ASN A 803 -9.71 19.69 -4.08
N ALA A 804 -9.73 19.53 -5.41
CA ALA A 804 -9.61 20.65 -6.35
C ALA A 804 -10.96 21.27 -6.76
N ASP A 805 -12.06 20.56 -6.56
CA ASP A 805 -13.37 20.91 -7.14
C ASP A 805 -14.40 21.38 -6.09
N GLY A 806 -14.15 21.22 -4.79
CA GLY A 806 -15.11 21.58 -3.75
C GLY A 806 -16.39 20.76 -3.84
N ALA A 807 -16.26 19.46 -4.14
CA ALA A 807 -17.39 18.55 -4.38
C ALA A 807 -18.44 18.58 -3.25
N PHE A 808 -18.01 18.63 -1.98
CA PHE A 808 -18.95 18.64 -0.86
C PHE A 808 -19.62 20.01 -0.71
N ALA A 809 -18.88 21.11 -0.88
CA ALA A 809 -19.43 22.46 -0.90
C ALA A 809 -20.52 22.59 -1.98
N ASP A 810 -20.28 22.08 -3.19
CA ASP A 810 -21.28 22.10 -4.26
C ASP A 810 -22.49 21.24 -3.92
N ARG A 811 -22.28 20.08 -3.29
CA ARG A 811 -23.38 19.24 -2.78
C ARG A 811 -24.25 19.98 -1.75
N LEU A 812 -23.63 20.70 -0.82
CA LEU A 812 -24.35 21.52 0.18
C LEU A 812 -25.12 22.69 -0.49
N LYS A 813 -24.53 23.37 -1.48
CA LYS A 813 -25.20 24.44 -2.24
C LYS A 813 -26.44 23.94 -2.97
N ILE A 814 -26.36 22.77 -3.60
CA ILE A 814 -27.50 22.13 -4.29
C ILE A 814 -28.68 21.92 -3.32
N GLN A 815 -28.40 21.69 -2.03
CA GLN A 815 -29.40 21.53 -0.97
C GLN A 815 -29.81 22.87 -0.29
N GLY A 816 -29.40 24.00 -0.88
CA GLY A 816 -29.78 25.33 -0.43
C GLY A 816 -28.99 25.87 0.77
N VAL A 817 -27.85 25.25 1.12
CA VAL A 817 -26.93 25.83 2.10
C VAL A 817 -26.13 26.95 1.45
N LYS A 818 -26.14 28.14 2.06
CA LYS A 818 -25.29 29.25 1.62
C LYS A 818 -23.85 28.98 2.09
N ILE A 819 -22.88 29.14 1.19
CA ILE A 819 -21.45 29.05 1.52
C ILE A 819 -20.80 30.38 1.20
N ASP A 820 -20.12 30.98 2.18
CA ASP A 820 -19.47 32.28 2.03
C ASP A 820 -18.04 32.15 1.50
N LYS A 821 -17.30 31.13 1.97
CA LYS A 821 -15.92 30.84 1.55
C LYS A 821 -15.68 29.35 1.38
N ILE A 822 -14.75 29.00 0.49
CA ILE A 822 -14.30 27.63 0.26
C ILE A 822 -12.78 27.62 0.31
N ILE A 823 -12.20 26.79 1.18
CA ILE A 823 -10.77 26.56 1.32
C ILE A 823 -10.47 25.20 0.70
N LEU A 824 -9.70 25.19 -0.38
CA LEU A 824 -9.34 24.00 -1.14
C LEU A 824 -7.83 23.75 -1.08
N GLN A 825 -7.42 22.50 -0.89
CA GLN A 825 -6.03 22.06 -1.03
C GLN A 825 -5.97 20.75 -1.80
N PHE A 826 -5.09 20.67 -2.79
CA PHE A 826 -4.96 19.52 -3.71
C PHE A 826 -3.50 19.33 -4.16
N ASN A 827 -2.56 19.64 -3.27
CA ASN A 827 -1.11 19.51 -3.53
C ASN A 827 -0.56 18.11 -3.17
N GLY A 828 -1.44 17.16 -2.82
CA GLY A 828 -1.08 15.81 -2.36
C GLY A 828 -0.76 15.69 -0.87
N PHE A 829 -0.81 16.79 -0.12
CA PHE A 829 -0.74 16.77 1.34
C PHE A 829 -2.12 16.89 1.96
N ALA A 830 -2.27 16.31 3.16
CA ALA A 830 -3.33 16.69 4.07
C ALA A 830 -3.14 18.13 4.56
N PHE A 831 -4.18 18.69 5.18
CA PHE A 831 -4.04 19.99 5.84
C PHE A 831 -3.14 19.87 7.07
N PHE A 832 -2.16 20.76 7.16
CA PHE A 832 -1.39 20.98 8.37
C PHE A 832 -2.12 22.02 9.24
N ALA A 833 -2.28 21.75 10.54
CA ALA A 833 -3.11 22.57 11.43
C ALA A 833 -2.63 24.03 11.54
N ASP A 834 -1.32 24.24 11.58
CA ASP A 834 -0.65 25.55 11.63
C ASP A 834 -0.85 26.36 10.35
N GLN A 835 -0.75 25.73 9.17
CA GLN A 835 -1.03 26.39 7.90
C GLN A 835 -2.52 26.67 7.72
N LEU A 836 -3.38 25.72 8.05
CA LEU A 836 -4.83 25.88 7.94
C LEU A 836 -5.34 27.01 8.85
N ARG A 837 -4.77 27.15 10.05
CA ARG A 837 -5.01 28.29 10.94
C ARG A 837 -4.81 29.62 10.22
N GLU A 838 -3.68 29.81 9.55
CA GLU A 838 -3.39 31.05 8.82
C GLU A 838 -4.35 31.29 7.66
N ILE A 839 -4.72 30.24 6.93
CA ILE A 839 -5.68 30.33 5.83
C ILE A 839 -7.05 30.75 6.37
N ILE A 840 -7.56 30.10 7.42
CA ILE A 840 -8.83 30.46 8.05
C ILE A 840 -8.78 31.90 8.59
N LEU A 841 -7.69 32.29 9.26
CA LEU A 841 -7.53 33.66 9.77
C LEU A 841 -7.62 34.70 8.66
N LYS A 842 -7.01 34.42 7.50
CA LYS A 842 -7.09 35.30 6.33
C LYS A 842 -8.52 35.40 5.82
N GLU A 843 -9.22 34.28 5.63
CA GLU A 843 -10.60 34.27 5.17
C GLU A 843 -11.55 34.97 6.14
N LEU A 844 -11.32 34.85 7.45
CA LEU A 844 -12.08 35.57 8.47
C LEU A 844 -11.91 37.09 8.38
N LYS A 845 -10.69 37.58 8.10
CA LYS A 845 -10.44 39.02 7.91
C LYS A 845 -11.10 39.58 6.65
N GLU A 846 -11.37 38.73 5.66
CA GLU A 846 -12.09 39.14 4.45
C GLU A 846 -13.62 39.08 4.63
N LEU A 847 -14.11 38.23 5.52
CA LEU A 847 -15.54 38.06 5.82
C LEU A 847 -16.10 39.09 6.80
N LEU A 848 -15.28 39.54 7.76
CA LEU A 848 -15.65 40.46 8.84
C LEU A 848 -15.23 41.89 8.53
#